data_AF-A0A6A4HL83-F1
#
_entry.id   AF-A0A6A4HL83-F1
#
_cell.length_a   1.000
_cell.length_b   1.000
_cell.length_c   1.000
_cell.angle_alpha   90.00
_cell.angle_beta   90.00
_cell.angle_gamma   90.00
#
_symmetry.space_group_name_H-M   'P 1'
#
loop_
_entity.id
_entity.type
_entity.pdbx_description
1 polymer ?
#
loop_
_entity_poly.entity_id
_entity_poly.type
_entity_poly.pdbx_seq_one_letter_code
_entity_poly.pdbx_strand_id
1 'polypeptide(L)'
;MFWDSALLERLIAHHLRRSLPDGHSISLIHRTILKARNAFHKNGISVEERGSHYAAQNFNHGTAKVDIVSTSPTTTTTDPSSSETRFIESLFVTLKAHQTLPVLRSISHRLSPNSTIVLLQNGMGVYEELVREIFVNPKQRPHFILASNTHGVHSRGLLDVVHAGKGEIKFGIVPDIEGRNFEAGFQDSEKPMSDRRASLTDITQSEDADPMFARYRSLRNTVAALLLMGALNTSWVPMEEMQLVIRRKLAINAAINPLTALMGCKNGDLFQSDPSRSLLRKICSEASMVFKAEMLAGATQFMSTSGASRNVDVLLDRIPESLTRQSLERECLRVAEATKDNYSSMLRDMQRPDASGTEIDYINGHLLALAKTVNDFVDSDISGLGVRVIAGSIYKSSLSFSSVILVDRSWEEAPTALWTFIATNFGLTIAAIIQFKKQQLSLLEALQVSNLVWLANFGIFVALASYSRHKRNSRQKKKKSGSKKKEKEKEESDYSVKTAAMVQTILSMGLTLYMWATAKTFGQQSVECISSLRYVLFVWKIPIVHSGMIVGLTFSTILTCAYIGVTLHEYWTSYQKRKAKKSKRDSTSKSPPPSPSPAVQPPPSPLVLEAGKSHRARPERKEWSDIDPMLIGILIFETLVFLYLIVSNERLLSDNNADTGQFGFGQVLSGSTGFGRVKAN
;
A
#
# COMPACT_ATOMS: atom_id res chain seq x y z
N MET A 1 -7.92 19.72 -29.17
CA MET A 1 -7.39 21.09 -29.15
C MET A 1 -7.40 21.51 -27.71
N PHE A 2 -6.24 21.77 -27.12
CA PHE A 2 -6.07 22.19 -25.73
C PHE A 2 -4.81 23.06 -25.67
N TRP A 3 -4.47 23.59 -24.50
CA TRP A 3 -3.09 23.88 -24.06
C TRP A 3 -2.66 25.36 -23.98
N ASP A 4 -3.03 26.00 -22.87
CA ASP A 4 -2.14 26.60 -21.86
C ASP A 4 -3.01 26.87 -20.61
N SER A 5 -2.50 26.67 -19.39
CA SER A 5 -3.22 26.98 -18.14
C SER A 5 -3.65 28.45 -18.09
N ALA A 6 -2.79 29.33 -18.58
CA ALA A 6 -3.05 30.76 -18.71
C ALA A 6 -4.07 31.10 -19.81
N LEU A 7 -4.35 30.20 -20.76
CA LEU A 7 -5.35 30.42 -21.81
C LEU A 7 -6.75 30.02 -21.37
N LEU A 8 -6.85 28.92 -20.61
CA LEU A 8 -8.10 28.54 -19.99
C LEU A 8 -8.56 29.59 -18.97
N GLU A 9 -7.62 30.17 -18.20
CA GLU A 9 -7.87 31.33 -17.32
C GLU A 9 -8.63 32.43 -18.04
N ARG A 10 -8.11 32.88 -19.19
CA ARG A 10 -8.66 34.01 -19.95
C ARG A 10 -10.04 33.69 -20.52
N LEU A 11 -10.22 32.47 -21.05
CA LEU A 11 -11.51 32.03 -21.56
C LEU A 11 -12.57 32.04 -20.44
N ILE A 12 -12.26 31.42 -19.30
CA ILE A 12 -13.18 31.37 -18.16
C ILE A 12 -13.46 32.78 -17.63
N ALA A 13 -12.43 33.60 -17.42
CA ALA A 13 -12.60 34.96 -16.92
C ALA A 13 -13.47 35.82 -17.86
N HIS A 14 -13.29 35.69 -19.18
CA HIS A 14 -14.12 36.38 -20.17
C HIS A 14 -15.60 35.96 -20.05
N HIS A 15 -15.88 34.65 -20.05
CA HIS A 15 -17.26 34.18 -19.96
C HIS A 15 -17.90 34.42 -18.59
N LEU A 16 -17.12 34.39 -17.50
CA LEU A 16 -17.57 34.71 -16.16
C LEU A 16 -17.99 36.19 -16.08
N ARG A 17 -17.16 37.12 -16.58
CA ARG A 17 -17.50 38.55 -16.64
C ARG A 17 -18.76 38.81 -17.47
N ARG A 18 -18.96 38.08 -18.57
CA ARG A 18 -20.16 38.23 -19.40
C ARG A 18 -21.42 37.64 -18.78
N SER A 19 -21.28 36.71 -17.83
CA SER A 19 -22.40 36.01 -17.21
C SER A 19 -22.81 36.62 -15.87
N LEU A 20 -21.89 37.35 -15.21
CA LEU A 20 -22.14 38.01 -13.93
C LEU A 20 -22.45 39.51 -14.10
N PRO A 21 -23.31 40.08 -13.24
CA PRO A 21 -23.51 41.53 -13.18
C PRO A 21 -22.21 42.29 -12.91
N ASP A 22 -22.07 43.50 -13.46
CA ASP A 22 -20.86 44.33 -13.36
C ASP A 22 -20.40 44.62 -11.93
N GLY A 23 -21.32 44.62 -10.96
CA GLY A 23 -21.02 44.80 -9.54
C GLY A 23 -20.16 43.69 -8.92
N HIS A 24 -20.00 42.53 -9.56
CA HIS A 24 -19.11 41.47 -9.08
C HIS A 24 -17.66 41.77 -9.44
N SER A 25 -16.77 41.76 -8.45
CA SER A 25 -15.33 41.91 -8.68
C SER A 25 -14.72 40.61 -9.20
N ILE A 26 -14.08 40.65 -10.37
CA ILE A 26 -13.29 39.53 -10.91
C ILE A 26 -11.83 39.96 -10.95
N SER A 27 -10.99 39.23 -10.23
CA SER A 27 -9.56 39.51 -10.11
C SER A 27 -8.72 38.43 -10.79
N LEU A 28 -7.78 38.85 -11.65
CA LEU A 28 -6.81 37.98 -12.30
C LEU A 28 -5.49 38.00 -11.53
N ILE A 29 -5.05 36.83 -11.06
CA ILE A 29 -3.83 36.69 -10.26
C ILE A 29 -2.68 36.22 -11.16
N HIS A 30 -1.76 37.13 -11.45
CA HIS A 30 -0.62 36.90 -12.34
C HIS A 30 0.61 36.42 -11.57
N ARG A 31 1.46 35.65 -12.25
CA ARG A 31 2.73 35.15 -11.70
C ARG A 31 3.70 36.27 -11.32
N THR A 32 3.73 37.37 -12.10
CA THR A 32 4.66 38.48 -11.90
C THR A 32 3.93 39.82 -11.95
N ILE A 33 4.45 40.79 -11.21
CA ILE A 33 3.91 42.15 -11.16
C ILE A 33 3.95 42.83 -12.55
N LEU A 34 4.96 42.50 -13.35
CA LEU A 34 5.14 43.05 -14.68
C LEU A 34 4.04 42.54 -15.65
N LYS A 35 3.66 41.26 -15.54
CA LYS A 35 2.51 40.71 -16.27
C LYS A 35 1.19 41.33 -15.81
N ALA A 36 1.01 41.52 -14.49
CA ALA A 36 -0.19 42.17 -13.94
C ALA A 36 -0.33 43.61 -14.48
N ARG A 37 0.75 44.40 -14.48
CA ARG A 37 0.76 45.78 -15.02
C ARG A 37 0.46 45.82 -16.51
N ASN A 38 1.10 44.96 -17.30
CA ASN A 38 0.84 44.91 -18.75
C ASN A 38 -0.62 44.49 -19.05
N ALA A 39 -1.16 43.56 -18.27
CA ALA A 39 -2.55 43.13 -18.39
C ALA A 39 -3.53 44.26 -18.01
N PHE A 40 -3.23 45.01 -16.94
CA PHE A 40 -3.98 46.19 -16.53
C PHE A 40 -4.02 47.25 -17.64
N HIS A 41 -2.87 47.60 -18.23
CA HIS A 41 -2.81 48.59 -19.32
C HIS A 41 -3.59 48.18 -20.57
N LYS A 42 -3.67 46.88 -20.85
CA LYS A 42 -4.44 46.37 -21.98
C LYS A 42 -5.97 46.50 -21.79
N ASN A 43 -6.43 46.58 -20.54
CA ASN A 43 -7.81 46.88 -20.18
C ASN A 43 -8.87 45.94 -20.79
N GLY A 44 -8.66 44.62 -20.67
CA GLY A 44 -9.69 43.64 -21.02
C GLY A 44 -9.17 42.37 -21.69
N ILE A 45 -10.02 41.36 -21.70
CA ILE A 45 -9.79 40.07 -22.36
C ILE A 45 -10.61 40.01 -23.64
N SER A 46 -9.95 39.77 -24.78
CA SER A 46 -10.62 39.51 -26.05
C SER A 46 -10.62 38.02 -26.35
N VAL A 47 -11.79 37.50 -26.71
CA VAL A 47 -12.00 36.15 -27.20
C VAL A 47 -12.43 36.23 -28.66
N GLU A 48 -11.70 35.56 -29.53
CA GLU A 48 -12.10 35.35 -30.92
C GLU A 48 -12.79 34.00 -31.07
N GLU A 49 -13.99 34.01 -31.66
CA GLU A 49 -14.74 32.81 -32.03
C GLU A 49 -15.18 32.91 -33.48
N ARG A 50 -14.72 31.98 -34.33
CA ARG A 50 -15.09 31.89 -35.76
C ARG A 50 -14.88 33.23 -36.52
N GLY A 51 -13.83 33.97 -36.19
CA GLY A 51 -13.50 35.27 -36.78
C GLY A 51 -14.22 36.48 -36.15
N SER A 52 -15.15 36.26 -35.22
CA SER A 52 -15.79 37.33 -34.45
C SER A 52 -15.05 37.59 -33.15
N HIS A 53 -14.83 38.86 -32.82
CA HIS A 53 -14.13 39.28 -31.60
C HIS A 53 -15.12 39.75 -30.53
N TYR A 54 -14.97 39.21 -29.32
CA TYR A 54 -15.74 39.60 -28.14
C TYR A 54 -14.78 40.10 -27.07
N ALA A 55 -15.01 41.30 -26.54
CA ALA A 55 -14.21 41.86 -25.46
C ALA A 55 -14.98 41.86 -24.14
N ALA A 56 -14.29 41.57 -23.05
CA ALA A 56 -14.76 41.76 -21.69
C ALA A 56 -13.78 42.68 -20.95
N GLN A 57 -14.30 43.59 -20.13
CA GLN A 57 -13.50 44.58 -19.38
C GLN A 57 -13.81 44.46 -17.87
N ASN A 58 -13.37 45.43 -17.07
CA ASN A 58 -13.61 45.49 -15.62
C ASN A 58 -12.99 44.32 -14.84
N PHE A 59 -11.75 43.97 -15.17
CA PHE A 59 -10.96 43.02 -14.39
C PHE A 59 -10.04 43.77 -13.43
N ASN A 60 -9.98 43.31 -12.19
CA ASN A 60 -8.91 43.69 -11.28
C ASN A 60 -7.68 42.83 -11.60
N HIS A 61 -6.49 43.37 -11.46
CA HIS A 61 -5.25 42.64 -11.68
C HIS A 61 -4.46 42.56 -10.38
N GLY A 62 -3.63 41.53 -10.23
CA GLY A 62 -2.83 41.38 -9.02
C GLY A 62 -1.83 40.25 -9.13
N THR A 63 -1.15 40.00 -8.01
CA THR A 63 -0.25 38.87 -7.82
C THR A 63 -0.59 38.18 -6.49
N ALA A 64 -0.03 37.01 -6.24
CA ALA A 64 -0.24 36.31 -4.98
C ALA A 64 0.17 37.12 -3.72
N LYS A 65 1.10 38.07 -3.85
CA LYS A 65 1.63 38.88 -2.74
C LYS A 65 1.10 40.31 -2.69
N VAL A 66 0.56 40.82 -3.79
CA VAL A 66 0.14 42.21 -3.90
C VAL A 66 -1.12 42.30 -4.77
N ASP A 67 -2.19 42.83 -4.19
CA ASP A 67 -3.36 43.30 -4.93
C ASP A 67 -2.99 44.62 -5.62
N ILE A 68 -2.98 44.72 -6.95
CA ILE A 68 -2.60 45.99 -7.62
C ILE A 68 -3.51 46.34 -8.81
N VAL A 69 -4.19 47.48 -8.61
CA VAL A 69 -4.97 48.33 -9.52
C VAL A 69 -6.34 47.79 -9.95
N SER A 70 -7.38 48.48 -9.49
CA SER A 70 -8.74 48.40 -10.01
C SER A 70 -8.90 49.35 -11.19
N THR A 71 -9.71 48.97 -12.19
CA THR A 71 -10.00 49.80 -13.37
C THR A 71 -10.92 50.98 -13.09
N SER A 72 -11.45 51.13 -11.87
CA SER A 72 -12.39 52.20 -11.51
C SER A 72 -11.67 53.45 -10.98
N PRO A 73 -11.80 54.63 -11.64
CA PRO A 73 -11.46 55.90 -11.03
C PRO A 73 -12.66 56.34 -10.18
N THR A 74 -12.67 56.00 -8.90
CA THR A 74 -13.55 56.67 -7.94
C THR A 74 -12.77 57.10 -6.72
N THR A 75 -12.58 58.41 -6.64
CA THR A 75 -12.32 59.21 -5.45
C THR A 75 -13.04 58.69 -4.21
N THR A 76 -12.27 58.29 -3.20
CA THR A 76 -12.37 58.83 -1.83
C THR A 76 -11.17 58.38 -1.01
N THR A 77 -10.51 59.35 -0.40
CA THR A 77 -9.68 59.19 0.80
C THR A 77 -10.41 58.34 1.83
N THR A 78 -9.90 57.15 2.13
CA THR A 78 -10.26 56.36 3.31
C THR A 78 -8.99 55.89 4.00
N ASP A 79 -8.97 56.09 5.31
CA ASP A 79 -7.91 55.80 6.27
C ASP A 79 -7.11 54.50 6.02
N PRO A 80 -5.79 54.49 6.30
CA PRO A 80 -4.96 53.30 6.26
C PRO A 80 -5.23 52.29 7.41
N SER A 81 -6.30 52.48 8.20
CA SER A 81 -6.61 51.68 9.39
C SER A 81 -7.69 50.59 9.20
N SER A 82 -8.19 50.37 7.98
CA SER A 82 -9.20 49.34 7.68
C SER A 82 -8.78 48.38 6.55
N SER A 83 -7.56 47.84 6.62
CA SER A 83 -7.20 46.66 5.82
C SER A 83 -7.88 45.41 6.37
N GLU A 84 -9.22 45.35 6.34
CA GLU A 84 -9.91 44.08 6.52
C GLU A 84 -9.51 43.19 5.34
N THR A 85 -8.71 42.17 5.63
CA THR A 85 -8.24 41.20 4.64
C THR A 85 -9.44 40.43 4.09
N ARG A 86 -10.04 40.93 3.01
CA ARG A 86 -11.23 40.29 2.40
C ARG A 86 -10.84 38.92 1.86
N PHE A 87 -11.46 37.87 2.40
CA PHE A 87 -11.27 36.50 1.93
C PHE A 87 -11.77 36.35 0.49
N ILE A 88 -11.11 35.48 -0.28
CA ILE A 88 -11.53 35.10 -1.62
C ILE A 88 -12.73 34.16 -1.48
N GLU A 89 -13.90 34.59 -1.96
CA GLU A 89 -15.11 33.74 -1.93
C GLU A 89 -15.01 32.58 -2.91
N SER A 90 -14.54 32.83 -4.14
CA SER A 90 -14.47 31.84 -5.22
C SER A 90 -13.14 31.95 -5.95
N LEU A 91 -12.33 30.88 -5.91
CA LEU A 91 -11.02 30.78 -6.54
C LEU A 91 -11.06 29.77 -7.68
N PHE A 92 -10.92 30.23 -8.92
CA PHE A 92 -10.77 29.37 -10.09
C PHE A 92 -9.29 29.11 -10.33
N VAL A 93 -8.85 27.86 -10.15
CA VAL A 93 -7.45 27.47 -10.33
C VAL A 93 -7.28 26.84 -11.70
N THR A 94 -6.66 27.60 -12.59
CA THR A 94 -6.38 27.20 -13.97
C THR A 94 -4.91 26.92 -14.22
N LEU A 95 -4.04 27.06 -13.21
CA LEU A 95 -2.58 26.81 -13.27
C LEU A 95 -2.25 25.39 -13.72
N LYS A 96 -1.00 25.11 -14.11
CA LYS A 96 -0.58 23.71 -14.30
C LYS A 96 -0.57 22.97 -12.97
N ALA A 97 -0.79 21.66 -13.00
CA ALA A 97 -0.93 20.85 -11.79
C ALA A 97 0.23 21.06 -10.79
N HIS A 98 1.48 20.96 -11.25
CA HIS A 98 2.69 21.13 -10.43
C HIS A 98 2.93 22.55 -9.90
N GLN A 99 2.28 23.55 -10.49
CA GLN A 99 2.38 24.94 -10.03
C GLN A 99 1.34 25.28 -8.96
N THR A 100 0.31 24.44 -8.80
CA THR A 100 -0.85 24.74 -7.98
C THR A 100 -0.49 24.80 -6.50
N LEU A 101 0.15 23.76 -5.96
CA LEU A 101 0.48 23.69 -4.53
C LEU A 101 1.34 24.89 -4.05
N PRO A 102 2.47 25.25 -4.70
CA PRO A 102 3.28 26.39 -4.26
C PRO A 102 2.52 27.72 -4.28
N VAL A 103 1.67 27.94 -5.29
CA VAL A 103 0.89 29.18 -5.41
C VAL A 103 -0.21 29.23 -4.36
N LEU A 104 -0.99 28.17 -4.19
CA LEU A 104 -2.06 28.12 -3.19
C LEU A 104 -1.50 28.26 -1.77
N ARG A 105 -0.31 27.73 -1.49
CA ARG A 105 0.37 27.94 -0.21
C ARG A 105 0.67 29.42 0.05
N SER A 106 0.96 30.21 -0.98
CA SER A 106 1.25 31.64 -0.83
C SER A 106 -0.01 32.50 -0.60
N ILE A 107 -1.17 32.07 -1.11
CA ILE A 107 -2.46 32.78 -0.97
C ILE A 107 -3.38 32.15 0.08
N SER A 108 -2.92 31.13 0.83
CA SER A 108 -3.72 30.40 1.81
C SER A 108 -4.32 31.31 2.88
N HIS A 109 -3.62 32.38 3.27
CA HIS A 109 -4.09 33.40 4.20
C HIS A 109 -5.30 34.19 3.71
N ARG A 110 -5.60 34.16 2.40
CA ARG A 110 -6.78 34.78 1.78
C ARG A 110 -7.91 33.79 1.55
N LEU A 111 -7.74 32.54 1.96
CA LEU A 111 -8.74 31.48 1.84
C LEU A 111 -9.28 31.16 3.23
N SER A 112 -10.59 31.02 3.31
CA SER A 112 -11.29 30.67 4.53
C SER A 112 -12.01 29.33 4.35
N PRO A 113 -12.54 28.74 5.42
CA PRO A 113 -13.43 27.61 5.28
C PRO A 113 -14.62 27.94 4.36
N ASN A 114 -15.12 29.18 4.35
CA ASN A 114 -16.26 29.59 3.53
C ASN A 114 -15.88 29.89 2.07
N SER A 115 -14.62 29.72 1.68
CA SER A 115 -14.18 29.88 0.29
C SER A 115 -14.52 28.64 -0.54
N THR A 116 -14.69 28.82 -1.84
CA THR A 116 -14.87 27.73 -2.81
C THR A 116 -13.73 27.73 -3.82
N ILE A 117 -13.09 26.57 -4.02
CA ILE A 117 -11.98 26.39 -4.95
C ILE A 117 -12.42 25.49 -6.10
N VAL A 118 -12.32 26.00 -7.33
CA VAL A 118 -12.60 25.25 -8.56
C VAL A 118 -11.28 24.81 -9.19
N LEU A 119 -11.07 23.51 -9.29
CA LEU A 119 -9.88 22.90 -9.88
C LEU A 119 -10.17 22.50 -11.33
N LEU A 120 -9.50 23.15 -12.29
CA LEU A 120 -9.69 22.95 -13.74
C LEU A 120 -8.46 22.36 -14.43
N GLN A 121 -7.46 21.93 -13.65
CA GLN A 121 -6.19 21.43 -14.17
C GLN A 121 -6.36 20.09 -14.91
N ASN A 122 -5.41 19.80 -15.79
CA ASN A 122 -5.27 18.45 -16.30
C ASN A 122 -4.52 17.57 -15.29
N GLY A 123 -4.74 16.26 -15.38
CA GLY A 123 -4.16 15.31 -14.43
C GLY A 123 -5.03 15.09 -13.21
N MET A 124 -4.52 14.30 -12.26
CA MET A 124 -5.17 13.94 -11.00
C MET A 124 -4.17 14.03 -9.84
N GLY A 125 -4.65 14.04 -8.60
CA GLY A 125 -3.81 14.10 -7.40
C GLY A 125 -3.66 15.49 -6.77
N VAL A 126 -4.06 16.56 -7.48
CA VAL A 126 -3.92 17.94 -6.99
C VAL A 126 -4.81 18.20 -5.78
N TYR A 127 -6.06 17.70 -5.80
CA TYR A 127 -6.98 17.84 -4.68
C TYR A 127 -6.43 17.16 -3.42
N GLU A 128 -5.99 15.91 -3.57
CA GLU A 128 -5.42 15.08 -2.50
C GLU A 128 -4.17 15.74 -1.89
N GLU A 129 -3.31 16.31 -2.74
CA GLU A 129 -2.13 17.05 -2.31
C GLU A 129 -2.50 18.32 -1.54
N LEU A 130 -3.48 19.10 -2.00
CA LEU A 130 -3.93 20.31 -1.32
C LEU A 130 -4.52 20.02 0.07
N VAL A 131 -5.35 18.99 0.20
CA VAL A 131 -5.94 18.61 1.50
C VAL A 131 -4.92 17.97 2.44
N ARG A 132 -3.86 17.35 1.91
CA ARG A 132 -2.76 16.77 2.72
C ARG A 132 -1.77 17.83 3.21
N GLU A 133 -1.47 18.84 2.38
CA GLU A 133 -0.34 19.75 2.61
C GLU A 133 -0.75 21.16 3.07
N ILE A 134 -1.96 21.63 2.73
CA ILE A 134 -2.44 22.98 3.05
C ILE A 134 -3.68 22.92 3.93
N PHE A 135 -4.71 22.21 3.49
CA PHE A 135 -6.01 22.17 4.15
C PHE A 135 -6.16 20.91 5.00
N VAL A 136 -5.19 20.68 5.91
CA VAL A 136 -5.09 19.44 6.69
C VAL A 136 -6.34 19.19 7.52
N ASN A 137 -6.82 20.21 8.24
CA ASN A 137 -7.98 20.13 9.12
C ASN A 137 -9.29 20.08 8.32
N PRO A 138 -10.05 18.97 8.34
CA PRO A 138 -11.30 18.80 7.59
C PRO A 138 -12.33 19.92 7.84
N LYS A 139 -12.46 20.38 9.10
CA LYS A 139 -13.46 21.42 9.47
C LYS A 139 -13.11 22.82 8.97
N GLN A 140 -11.83 23.07 8.66
CA GLN A 140 -11.36 24.35 8.15
C GLN A 140 -11.15 24.34 6.64
N ARG A 141 -11.50 23.24 5.96
CA ARG A 141 -11.33 23.15 4.50
C ARG A 141 -12.31 24.08 3.78
N PRO A 142 -11.84 24.76 2.72
CA PRO A 142 -12.74 25.35 1.74
C PRO A 142 -13.53 24.27 1.01
N HIS A 143 -14.59 24.67 0.33
CA HIS A 143 -15.31 23.78 -0.58
C HIS A 143 -14.50 23.56 -1.85
N PHE A 144 -14.56 22.35 -2.41
CA PHE A 144 -13.85 22.01 -3.64
C PHE A 144 -14.82 21.59 -4.75
N ILE A 145 -14.60 22.13 -5.93
CA ILE A 145 -15.24 21.70 -7.18
C ILE A 145 -14.16 21.15 -8.08
N LEU A 146 -14.34 19.92 -8.57
CA LEU A 146 -13.47 19.32 -9.58
C LEU A 146 -14.11 19.49 -10.95
N ALA A 147 -13.37 20.02 -11.92
CA ALA A 147 -13.89 20.28 -13.25
C ALA A 147 -12.97 19.73 -14.34
N SER A 148 -13.57 19.19 -15.40
CA SER A 148 -12.88 18.78 -16.62
C SER A 148 -13.31 19.68 -17.78
N ASN A 149 -12.34 20.35 -18.38
CA ASN A 149 -12.54 21.17 -19.56
C ASN A 149 -12.18 20.39 -20.85
N THR A 150 -13.03 20.48 -21.89
CA THR A 150 -12.75 19.96 -23.24
C THR A 150 -12.56 21.03 -24.33
N HIS A 151 -12.64 22.32 -23.98
CA HIS A 151 -12.46 23.43 -24.93
C HIS A 151 -11.03 23.57 -25.43
N GLY A 152 -10.93 23.91 -26.71
CA GLY A 152 -9.69 24.22 -27.39
C GLY A 152 -9.43 25.71 -27.49
N VAL A 153 -8.31 26.13 -26.91
CA VAL A 153 -7.91 27.54 -26.83
C VAL A 153 -6.46 27.70 -27.27
N HIS A 154 -6.18 28.72 -28.07
CA HIS A 154 -4.81 29.15 -28.36
C HIS A 154 -4.63 30.66 -28.11
N SER A 155 -3.40 31.06 -27.84
CA SER A 155 -3.05 32.47 -27.61
C SER A 155 -2.97 33.24 -28.92
N ARG A 156 -3.39 34.51 -28.93
CA ARG A 156 -3.00 35.53 -29.92
C ARG A 156 -2.23 36.71 -29.32
N GLY A 157 -2.11 36.77 -28.00
CA GLY A 157 -1.47 37.89 -27.30
C GLY A 157 -1.57 37.76 -25.77
N LEU A 158 -1.25 38.82 -25.03
CA LEU A 158 -1.21 38.79 -23.56
C LEU A 158 -2.59 38.56 -22.91
N LEU A 159 -3.68 39.02 -23.53
CA LEU A 159 -5.08 38.78 -23.10
C LEU A 159 -6.00 38.48 -24.29
N ASP A 160 -5.43 38.11 -25.44
CA ASP A 160 -6.20 37.71 -26.62
C ASP A 160 -6.12 36.21 -26.73
N VAL A 161 -7.30 35.58 -26.78
CA VAL A 161 -7.43 34.14 -26.94
C VAL A 161 -8.36 33.84 -28.10
N VAL A 162 -8.07 32.74 -28.78
CA VAL A 162 -8.96 32.21 -29.82
C VAL A 162 -9.56 30.93 -29.27
N HIS A 163 -10.88 30.92 -29.19
CA HIS A 163 -11.65 29.74 -28.82
C HIS A 163 -11.87 28.92 -30.09
N ALA A 164 -10.84 28.15 -30.43
CA ALA A 164 -10.73 27.46 -31.71
C ALA A 164 -11.50 26.13 -31.74
N GLY A 165 -11.89 25.58 -30.58
CA GLY A 165 -12.60 24.31 -30.47
C GLY A 165 -13.66 24.35 -29.38
N LYS A 166 -14.93 24.28 -29.79
CA LYS A 166 -16.06 24.18 -28.86
C LYS A 166 -16.06 22.80 -28.19
N GLY A 167 -16.03 22.81 -26.87
CA GLY A 167 -16.18 21.65 -26.02
C GLY A 167 -17.26 21.87 -24.98
N GLU A 168 -17.02 21.30 -23.80
CA GLU A 168 -17.85 21.38 -22.61
C GLU A 168 -16.97 21.45 -21.36
N ILE A 169 -17.55 22.00 -20.29
CA ILE A 169 -16.98 21.94 -18.94
C ILE A 169 -17.94 21.13 -18.06
N LYS A 170 -17.51 19.93 -17.67
CA LYS A 170 -18.21 19.13 -16.66
C LYS A 170 -17.59 19.38 -15.30
N PHE A 171 -18.41 19.53 -14.27
CA PHE A 171 -17.92 19.67 -12.90
C PHE A 171 -18.75 18.87 -11.89
N GLY A 172 -18.10 18.47 -10.80
CA GLY A 172 -18.71 17.83 -9.64
C GLY A 172 -18.23 18.48 -8.35
N ILE A 173 -19.08 18.47 -7.32
CA ILE A 173 -18.78 19.04 -6.00
C ILE A 173 -18.21 17.94 -5.11
N VAL A 174 -17.06 18.18 -4.49
CA VAL A 174 -16.47 17.23 -3.53
C VAL A 174 -17.45 17.02 -2.37
N PRO A 175 -17.72 15.76 -1.95
CA PRO A 175 -18.66 15.46 -0.89
C PRO A 175 -18.37 16.24 0.40
N ASP A 176 -19.44 16.69 1.05
CA ASP A 176 -19.34 17.47 2.27
C ASP A 176 -18.82 16.63 3.44
N ILE A 177 -17.94 17.24 4.23
CA ILE A 177 -17.32 16.59 5.39
C ILE A 177 -18.35 16.49 6.53
N GLU A 178 -19.30 17.42 6.59
CA GLU A 178 -20.38 17.44 7.59
C GLU A 178 -21.60 16.61 7.14
N GLY A 179 -21.51 15.93 5.99
CA GLY A 179 -22.52 14.99 5.50
C GLY A 179 -23.68 15.62 4.74
N ARG A 180 -23.61 16.92 4.38
CA ARG A 180 -24.61 17.55 3.52
C ARG A 180 -24.61 16.92 2.13
N ASN A 181 -25.78 16.49 1.67
CA ASN A 181 -25.94 15.88 0.36
C ASN A 181 -26.22 16.94 -0.72
N PHE A 182 -25.16 17.38 -1.42
CA PHE A 182 -25.29 18.30 -2.56
C PHE A 182 -25.91 17.65 -3.81
N GLU A 183 -26.03 16.31 -3.83
CA GLU A 183 -26.46 15.53 -4.99
C GLU A 183 -27.90 15.00 -4.85
N ALA A 184 -28.65 15.51 -3.88
CA ALA A 184 -30.01 15.06 -3.59
C ALA A 184 -30.92 15.07 -4.84
N GLY A 185 -30.87 16.12 -5.67
CA GLY A 185 -31.67 16.21 -6.89
C GLY A 185 -31.30 15.19 -7.98
N PHE A 186 -30.09 14.61 -7.97
CA PHE A 186 -29.73 13.52 -8.87
C PHE A 186 -30.32 12.17 -8.44
N GLN A 187 -30.63 12.03 -7.15
CA GLN A 187 -31.14 10.81 -6.54
C GLN A 187 -32.67 10.83 -6.34
N ASP A 188 -33.32 11.91 -6.74
CA ASP A 188 -34.76 12.14 -6.59
C ASP A 188 -35.58 11.02 -7.28
N SER A 189 -36.11 10.11 -6.48
CA SER A 189 -36.87 8.95 -6.94
C SER A 189 -38.23 9.32 -7.54
N GLU A 190 -38.74 10.50 -7.23
CA GLU A 190 -40.03 11.00 -7.74
C GLU A 190 -39.94 11.45 -9.19
N LYS A 191 -38.74 11.79 -9.68
CA LYS A 191 -38.51 12.19 -11.07
C LYS A 191 -38.01 11.03 -11.94
N PRO A 192 -38.43 10.97 -13.23
CA PRO A 192 -37.79 10.10 -14.23
C PRO A 192 -36.28 10.33 -14.29
N MET A 193 -35.50 9.29 -14.55
CA MET A 193 -34.03 9.36 -14.58
C MET A 193 -33.50 10.44 -15.53
N SER A 194 -34.20 10.69 -16.65
CA SER A 194 -33.85 11.73 -17.62
C SER A 194 -33.92 13.15 -17.05
N ASP A 195 -34.79 13.38 -16.06
CA ASP A 195 -35.17 14.70 -15.56
C ASP A 195 -34.53 15.01 -14.20
N ARG A 196 -33.90 14.02 -13.57
CA ARG A 196 -33.13 14.19 -12.33
C ARG A 196 -31.94 15.10 -12.57
N ARG A 197 -31.92 16.23 -11.87
CA ARG A 197 -30.86 17.24 -11.92
C ARG A 197 -30.68 17.82 -10.53
N ALA A 198 -29.44 18.03 -10.11
CA ALA A 198 -29.18 18.76 -8.89
C ALA A 198 -29.63 20.22 -9.00
N SER A 199 -30.10 20.76 -7.89
CA SER A 199 -30.56 22.14 -7.76
C SER A 199 -29.62 22.93 -6.87
N LEU A 200 -29.57 24.25 -7.06
CA LEU A 200 -28.83 25.15 -6.15
C LEU A 200 -29.35 25.07 -4.71
N THR A 201 -30.61 24.67 -4.52
CA THR A 201 -31.23 24.44 -3.21
C THR A 201 -30.67 23.21 -2.49
N ASP A 202 -30.07 22.27 -3.22
CA ASP A 202 -29.41 21.08 -2.64
C ASP A 202 -28.11 21.49 -1.90
N ILE A 203 -27.54 22.65 -2.27
CA ILE A 203 -26.39 23.25 -1.59
C ILE A 203 -26.86 24.04 -0.37
N THR A 204 -27.66 25.07 -0.58
CA THR A 204 -28.29 25.87 0.48
C THR A 204 -29.42 26.72 -0.09
N GLN A 205 -30.42 27.05 0.72
CA GLN A 205 -31.62 27.77 0.29
C GLN A 205 -31.46 29.29 0.42
N SER A 206 -31.71 29.83 1.61
CA SER A 206 -31.61 31.25 1.96
C SER A 206 -31.09 31.41 3.38
N GLU A 207 -30.68 32.64 3.72
CA GLU A 207 -30.17 32.98 5.06
C GLU A 207 -31.21 32.76 6.16
N ASP A 208 -32.50 32.99 5.85
CA ASP A 208 -33.60 32.76 6.79
C ASP A 208 -33.96 31.27 6.96
N ALA A 209 -33.73 30.46 5.93
CA ALA A 209 -34.17 29.06 5.89
C ALA A 209 -33.07 28.06 6.31
N ASP A 210 -31.79 28.42 6.16
CA ASP A 210 -30.66 27.53 6.42
C ASP A 210 -29.65 28.21 7.38
N PRO A 211 -29.55 27.76 8.64
CA PRO A 211 -28.58 28.28 9.60
C PRO A 211 -27.12 28.20 9.12
N MET A 212 -26.83 27.30 8.16
CA MET A 212 -25.50 27.14 7.57
C MET A 212 -25.35 27.89 6.24
N PHE A 213 -26.28 28.77 5.88
CA PHE A 213 -26.22 29.53 4.62
C PHE A 213 -24.87 30.22 4.44
N ALA A 214 -24.36 30.89 5.47
CA ALA A 214 -23.05 31.56 5.43
C ALA A 214 -21.88 30.61 5.10
N ARG A 215 -21.95 29.33 5.51
CA ARG A 215 -20.95 28.30 5.24
C ARG A 215 -20.93 27.90 3.77
N TYR A 216 -22.09 27.76 3.14
CA TYR A 216 -22.23 27.21 1.78
C TYR A 216 -22.60 28.24 0.70
N ARG A 217 -22.77 29.52 1.08
CA ARG A 217 -23.13 30.62 0.17
C ARG A 217 -22.18 30.74 -1.02
N SER A 218 -20.88 30.72 -0.77
CA SER A 218 -19.88 30.84 -1.85
C SER A 218 -19.94 29.66 -2.81
N LEU A 219 -20.16 28.44 -2.30
CA LEU A 219 -20.28 27.23 -3.11
C LEU A 219 -21.50 27.33 -4.02
N ARG A 220 -22.66 27.67 -3.45
CA ARG A 220 -23.90 27.91 -4.21
C ARG A 220 -23.72 28.96 -5.29
N ASN A 221 -23.11 30.10 -4.95
CA ASN A 221 -22.89 31.19 -5.90
C ASN A 221 -21.89 30.81 -7.00
N THR A 222 -20.83 30.07 -6.66
CA THR A 222 -19.85 29.57 -7.63
C THR A 222 -20.49 28.59 -8.61
N VAL A 223 -21.32 27.66 -8.12
CA VAL A 223 -22.07 26.72 -8.96
C VAL A 223 -23.06 27.44 -9.85
N ALA A 224 -23.78 28.44 -9.32
CA ALA A 224 -24.67 29.28 -10.13
C ALA A 224 -23.89 30.00 -11.25
N ALA A 225 -22.75 30.61 -10.92
CA ALA A 225 -21.90 31.29 -11.90
C ALA A 225 -21.35 30.34 -12.97
N LEU A 226 -20.97 29.11 -12.59
CA LEU A 226 -20.59 28.07 -13.53
C LEU A 226 -21.75 27.76 -14.49
N LEU A 227 -22.95 27.46 -13.98
CA LEU A 227 -24.11 27.09 -14.79
C LEU A 227 -24.61 28.23 -15.70
N LEU A 228 -24.36 29.50 -15.34
CA LEU A 228 -24.68 30.65 -16.19
C LEU A 228 -23.76 30.79 -17.42
N MET A 229 -22.58 30.17 -17.42
CA MET A 229 -21.64 30.21 -18.56
C MET A 229 -22.05 29.25 -19.69
N GLY A 230 -23.29 29.37 -20.19
CA GLY A 230 -23.85 28.49 -21.23
C GLY A 230 -23.04 28.44 -22.53
N ALA A 231 -22.26 29.48 -22.85
CA ALA A 231 -21.34 29.50 -24.00
C ALA A 231 -20.21 28.45 -23.90
N LEU A 232 -19.89 28.00 -22.68
CA LEU A 232 -18.91 26.96 -22.39
C LEU A 232 -19.56 25.59 -22.11
N ASN A 233 -20.86 25.44 -22.39
CA ASN A 233 -21.62 24.21 -22.16
C ASN A 233 -21.29 23.58 -20.78
N THR A 234 -21.41 24.39 -19.73
CA THR A 234 -21.11 24.00 -18.37
C THR A 234 -22.21 23.13 -17.80
N SER A 235 -21.87 21.96 -17.26
CA SER A 235 -22.84 21.06 -16.64
C SER A 235 -22.35 20.52 -15.30
N TRP A 236 -23.23 20.58 -14.29
CA TRP A 236 -23.03 19.87 -13.03
C TRP A 236 -23.43 18.40 -13.20
N VAL A 237 -22.52 17.49 -12.92
CA VAL A 237 -22.73 16.03 -12.92
C VAL A 237 -22.47 15.45 -11.52
N PRO A 238 -23.03 14.28 -11.18
CA PRO A 238 -22.69 13.56 -9.95
C PRO A 238 -21.19 13.31 -9.85
N MET A 239 -20.64 13.29 -8.64
CA MET A 239 -19.22 13.07 -8.40
C MET A 239 -18.75 11.73 -8.96
N GLU A 240 -19.58 10.69 -8.90
CA GLU A 240 -19.27 9.39 -9.54
C GLU A 240 -19.03 9.54 -11.05
N GLU A 241 -19.92 10.22 -11.77
CA GLU A 241 -19.73 10.48 -13.20
C GLU A 241 -18.50 11.37 -13.43
N MET A 242 -18.32 12.41 -12.61
CA MET A 242 -17.17 13.32 -12.70
C MET A 242 -15.85 12.56 -12.58
N GLN A 243 -15.77 11.61 -11.66
CA GLN A 243 -14.61 10.75 -11.46
C GLN A 243 -14.33 9.87 -12.69
N LEU A 244 -15.36 9.33 -13.35
CA LEU A 244 -15.20 8.61 -14.63
C LEU A 244 -14.68 9.52 -15.75
N VAL A 245 -15.19 10.76 -15.83
CA VAL A 245 -14.77 11.76 -16.81
C VAL A 245 -13.29 12.11 -16.63
N ILE A 246 -12.84 12.37 -15.40
CA ILE A 246 -11.44 12.73 -15.12
C ILE A 246 -10.52 11.53 -15.37
N ARG A 247 -10.87 10.31 -14.92
CA ARG A 247 -10.07 9.10 -15.17
C ARG A 247 -9.92 8.78 -16.66
N ARG A 248 -11.00 8.89 -17.43
CA ARG A 248 -10.95 8.70 -18.89
C ARG A 248 -10.03 9.72 -19.53
N LYS A 249 -10.12 11.00 -19.15
CA LYS A 249 -9.24 12.07 -19.64
C LYS A 249 -7.77 11.85 -19.24
N LEU A 250 -7.52 11.38 -18.01
CA LEU A 250 -6.19 11.04 -17.52
C LEU A 250 -5.54 9.97 -18.41
N ALA A 251 -6.25 8.87 -18.70
CA ALA A 251 -5.74 7.79 -19.53
C ALA A 251 -5.41 8.24 -20.97
N ILE A 252 -6.26 9.08 -21.57
CA ILE A 252 -6.00 9.66 -22.90
C ILE A 252 -4.74 10.51 -22.86
N ASN A 253 -4.65 11.41 -21.87
CA ASN A 253 -3.49 12.28 -21.72
C ASN A 253 -2.20 11.50 -21.43
N ALA A 254 -2.29 10.37 -20.71
CA ALA A 254 -1.17 9.49 -20.40
C ALA A 254 -0.63 8.75 -21.63
N ALA A 255 -1.48 8.50 -22.63
CA ALA A 255 -1.08 7.89 -23.89
C ALA A 255 -0.61 8.92 -24.92
N ILE A 256 -1.36 10.01 -25.14
CA ILE A 256 -1.09 10.94 -26.25
C ILE A 256 0.06 11.90 -25.91
N ASN A 257 0.06 12.50 -24.71
CA ASN A 257 0.96 13.61 -24.43
C ASN A 257 2.44 13.18 -24.32
N PRO A 258 2.80 12.10 -23.58
CA PRO A 258 4.19 11.67 -23.51
C PRO A 258 4.69 11.12 -24.85
N LEU A 259 3.86 10.41 -25.60
CA LEU A 259 4.28 9.81 -26.87
C LEU A 259 4.53 10.86 -27.95
N THR A 260 3.64 11.85 -28.10
CA THR A 260 3.91 12.99 -28.99
C THR A 260 5.17 13.73 -28.57
N ALA A 261 5.38 13.93 -27.27
CA ALA A 261 6.56 14.63 -26.75
C ALA A 261 7.88 13.88 -27.02
N LEU A 262 7.90 12.55 -26.82
CA LEU A 262 9.06 11.71 -27.09
C LEU A 262 9.35 11.55 -28.59
N MET A 263 8.30 11.47 -29.41
CA MET A 263 8.43 11.27 -30.86
C MET A 263 8.56 12.57 -31.66
N GLY A 264 8.27 13.72 -31.05
CA GLY A 264 8.34 15.03 -31.70
C GLY A 264 7.32 15.21 -32.85
N CYS A 265 6.13 14.61 -32.73
CA CYS A 265 5.14 14.57 -33.81
C CYS A 265 3.78 15.18 -33.42
N LYS A 266 2.91 15.40 -34.41
CA LYS A 266 1.53 15.83 -34.16
C LYS A 266 0.69 14.68 -33.64
N ASN A 267 -0.46 14.99 -33.05
CA ASN A 267 -1.36 13.98 -32.50
C ASN A 267 -1.83 12.97 -33.55
N GLY A 268 -2.04 13.40 -34.81
CA GLY A 268 -2.52 12.51 -35.89
C GLY A 268 -1.46 11.58 -36.44
N ASP A 269 -0.18 11.90 -36.23
CA ASP A 269 0.95 11.07 -36.65
C ASP A 269 1.15 9.89 -35.68
N LEU A 270 0.56 9.96 -34.49
CA LEU A 270 0.55 8.84 -33.54
C LEU A 270 -0.30 7.68 -34.05
N PHE A 271 0.10 6.47 -33.66
CA PHE A 271 -0.67 5.25 -33.88
C PHE A 271 -0.85 4.87 -35.36
N GLN A 272 -0.02 5.42 -36.26
CA GLN A 272 0.03 5.03 -37.67
C GLN A 272 0.81 3.72 -37.90
N SER A 273 1.70 3.36 -36.96
CA SER A 273 2.53 2.16 -37.04
C SER A 273 2.09 1.10 -36.03
N ASP A 274 2.31 -0.19 -36.35
CA ASP A 274 2.01 -1.28 -35.42
C ASP A 274 2.75 -1.17 -34.06
N PRO A 275 4.02 -0.75 -33.99
CA PRO A 275 4.69 -0.52 -32.72
C PRO A 275 4.02 0.55 -31.86
N SER A 276 3.62 1.68 -32.47
CA SER A 276 2.95 2.77 -31.74
C SER A 276 1.55 2.36 -31.26
N ARG A 277 0.79 1.59 -32.07
CA ARG A 277 -0.47 0.97 -31.64
C ARG A 277 -0.27 -0.06 -30.53
N SER A 278 0.81 -0.84 -30.58
CA SER A 278 1.13 -1.77 -29.49
C SER A 278 1.43 -1.03 -28.19
N LEU A 279 2.07 0.14 -28.25
CA LEU A 279 2.34 0.95 -27.07
C LEU A 279 1.06 1.55 -26.49
N LEU A 280 0.17 2.07 -27.35
CA LEU A 280 -1.17 2.50 -26.95
C LEU A 280 -1.91 1.40 -26.18
N ARG A 281 -1.96 0.18 -26.74
CA ARG A 281 -2.63 -0.96 -26.11
C ARG A 281 -2.07 -1.26 -24.72
N LYS A 282 -0.75 -1.18 -24.53
CA LYS A 282 -0.09 -1.39 -23.24
C LYS A 282 -0.48 -0.32 -22.23
N ILE A 283 -0.37 0.96 -22.60
CA ILE A 283 -0.71 2.09 -21.72
C ILE A 283 -2.20 2.04 -21.32
N CYS A 284 -3.10 1.80 -22.28
CA CYS A 284 -4.53 1.67 -21.96
C CYS A 284 -4.83 0.44 -21.10
N SER A 285 -4.08 -0.65 -21.27
CA SER A 285 -4.21 -1.84 -20.42
C SER A 285 -3.76 -1.55 -18.99
N GLU A 286 -2.61 -0.90 -18.81
CA GLU A 286 -2.10 -0.49 -17.51
C GLU A 286 -3.08 0.44 -16.80
N ALA A 287 -3.54 1.50 -17.47
CA ALA A 287 -4.52 2.43 -16.89
C ALA A 287 -5.83 1.73 -16.49
N SER A 288 -6.37 0.87 -17.36
CA SER A 288 -7.60 0.11 -17.08
C SER A 288 -7.45 -0.83 -15.87
N MET A 289 -6.31 -1.51 -15.75
CA MET A 289 -6.01 -2.38 -14.60
C MET A 289 -5.89 -1.57 -13.31
N VAL A 290 -5.19 -0.43 -13.33
CA VAL A 290 -5.04 0.44 -12.17
C VAL A 290 -6.39 0.97 -11.70
N PHE A 291 -7.24 1.46 -12.61
CA PHE A 291 -8.59 1.93 -12.24
C PHE A 291 -9.47 0.80 -11.72
N LYS A 292 -9.43 -0.39 -12.32
CA LYS A 292 -10.17 -1.56 -11.79
C LYS A 292 -9.73 -1.85 -10.36
N ALA A 293 -8.43 -1.88 -10.12
CA ALA A 293 -7.88 -2.22 -8.82
C ALA A 293 -8.18 -1.14 -7.76
N GLU A 294 -8.12 0.15 -8.13
CA GLU A 294 -8.51 1.27 -7.26
C GLU A 294 -9.99 1.19 -6.85
N MET A 295 -10.89 0.93 -7.81
CA MET A 295 -12.32 0.80 -7.54
C MET A 295 -12.63 -0.40 -6.64
N LEU A 296 -11.96 -1.52 -6.88
CA LEU A 296 -12.04 -2.70 -6.00
C LEU A 296 -11.59 -2.38 -4.59
N ALA A 297 -10.43 -1.72 -4.43
CA ALA A 297 -9.91 -1.34 -3.11
C ALA A 297 -10.89 -0.42 -2.35
N GLY A 298 -11.45 0.58 -3.04
CA GLY A 298 -12.45 1.49 -2.45
C GLY A 298 -13.75 0.78 -2.08
N ALA A 299 -14.23 -0.14 -2.92
CA ALA A 299 -15.43 -0.92 -2.63
C ALA A 299 -15.21 -1.86 -1.43
N THR A 300 -14.06 -2.53 -1.35
CA THR A 300 -13.68 -3.35 -0.19
C THR A 300 -13.67 -2.51 1.09
N GLN A 301 -13.06 -1.32 1.07
CA GLN A 301 -13.04 -0.42 2.21
C GLN A 301 -14.44 0.00 2.66
N PHE A 302 -15.34 0.32 1.73
CA PHE A 302 -16.72 0.69 2.04
C PHE A 302 -17.54 -0.47 2.60
N MET A 303 -17.31 -1.70 2.10
CA MET A 303 -17.97 -2.90 2.63
C MET A 303 -17.51 -3.19 4.07
N SER A 304 -16.22 -3.03 4.36
CA SER A 304 -15.69 -3.19 5.73
C SER A 304 -16.29 -2.20 6.72
N THR A 305 -16.66 -1.00 6.29
CA THR A 305 -17.24 0.03 7.16
C THR A 305 -18.77 -0.03 7.27
N SER A 306 -19.47 -0.56 6.25
CA SER A 306 -20.94 -0.48 6.15
C SER A 306 -21.69 -1.75 6.55
N GLY A 307 -21.00 -2.87 6.77
CA GLY A 307 -21.61 -4.13 7.24
C GLY A 307 -22.66 -4.74 6.29
N ALA A 308 -22.82 -4.21 5.07
CA ALA A 308 -23.80 -4.62 4.09
C ALA A 308 -23.32 -5.87 3.34
N SER A 309 -23.62 -7.04 3.91
CA SER A 309 -23.44 -8.33 3.25
C SER A 309 -24.73 -8.70 2.52
N ARG A 310 -24.78 -8.55 1.20
CA ARG A 310 -25.63 -9.33 0.26
C ARG A 310 -25.42 -8.84 -1.18
N ASN A 311 -24.86 -9.72 -2.03
CA ASN A 311 -24.89 -9.69 -3.49
C ASN A 311 -24.02 -8.65 -4.25
N VAL A 312 -22.75 -8.45 -3.86
CA VAL A 312 -21.83 -7.53 -4.58
C VAL A 312 -20.71 -8.25 -5.38
N ASP A 313 -20.47 -9.55 -5.16
CA ASP A 313 -19.43 -10.32 -5.88
C ASP A 313 -19.61 -10.31 -7.42
N VAL A 314 -20.84 -10.18 -7.92
CA VAL A 314 -21.13 -10.10 -9.36
C VAL A 314 -20.93 -8.67 -9.93
N LEU A 315 -20.94 -7.65 -9.06
CA LEU A 315 -20.76 -6.23 -9.40
C LEU A 315 -19.30 -5.77 -9.26
N LEU A 316 -18.54 -6.32 -8.31
CA LEU A 316 -17.14 -5.95 -8.02
C LEU A 316 -16.21 -6.19 -9.21
N ASP A 317 -16.49 -7.20 -10.04
CA ASP A 317 -15.57 -7.59 -11.11
C ASP A 317 -15.69 -6.73 -12.39
N ARG A 318 -16.69 -5.83 -12.44
CA ARG A 318 -17.01 -5.03 -13.64
C ARG A 318 -16.51 -3.59 -13.50
N ILE A 319 -15.41 -3.29 -14.19
CA ILE A 319 -15.02 -1.91 -14.47
C ILE A 319 -16.07 -1.24 -15.38
N PRO A 320 -16.40 0.05 -15.17
CA PRO A 320 -17.26 0.80 -16.08
C PRO A 320 -16.79 0.69 -17.54
N GLU A 321 -17.72 0.52 -18.48
CA GLU A 321 -17.41 0.28 -19.89
C GLU A 321 -16.47 1.36 -20.47
N SER A 322 -16.65 2.62 -20.04
CA SER A 322 -15.85 3.78 -20.45
C SER A 322 -14.38 3.71 -20.04
N LEU A 323 -14.03 2.89 -19.04
CA LEU A 323 -12.67 2.71 -18.52
C LEU A 323 -12.05 1.36 -18.90
N THR A 324 -12.76 0.53 -19.68
CA THR A 324 -12.19 -0.69 -20.24
C THR A 324 -11.05 -0.38 -21.21
N ARG A 325 -10.04 -1.26 -21.30
CA ARG A 325 -8.94 -1.16 -22.26
C ARG A 325 -9.40 -0.80 -23.67
N GLN A 326 -10.44 -1.46 -24.18
CA GLN A 326 -10.95 -1.26 -25.54
C GLN A 326 -11.58 0.13 -25.72
N SER A 327 -12.37 0.58 -24.76
CA SER A 327 -12.97 1.92 -24.80
C SER A 327 -11.92 3.01 -24.70
N LEU A 328 -10.90 2.84 -23.84
CA LEU A 328 -9.78 3.78 -23.73
C LEU A 328 -8.96 3.84 -25.02
N GLU A 329 -8.64 2.70 -25.64
CA GLU A 329 -7.93 2.63 -26.93
C GLU A 329 -8.71 3.36 -28.03
N ARG A 330 -10.00 3.04 -28.17
CA ARG A 330 -10.89 3.66 -29.17
C ARG A 330 -10.97 5.17 -28.96
N GLU A 331 -11.03 5.60 -27.71
CA GLU A 331 -11.07 7.02 -27.36
C GLU A 331 -9.75 7.73 -27.67
N CYS A 332 -8.60 7.12 -27.38
CA CYS A 332 -7.30 7.69 -27.72
C CYS A 332 -7.17 7.88 -29.24
N LEU A 333 -7.57 6.88 -30.04
CA LEU A 333 -7.57 6.98 -31.50
C LEU A 333 -8.52 8.08 -31.99
N ARG A 334 -9.73 8.16 -31.42
CA ARG A 334 -10.70 9.21 -31.75
C ARG A 334 -10.15 10.60 -31.44
N VAL A 335 -9.50 10.79 -30.29
CA VAL A 335 -8.91 12.08 -29.90
C VAL A 335 -7.69 12.40 -30.77
N ALA A 336 -6.83 11.44 -31.06
CA ALA A 336 -5.69 11.62 -31.96
C ALA A 336 -6.16 12.12 -33.34
N GLU A 337 -7.18 11.48 -33.93
CA GLU A 337 -7.75 11.90 -35.22
C GLU A 337 -8.46 13.26 -35.14
N ALA A 338 -9.35 13.44 -34.16
CA ALA A 338 -10.09 14.70 -33.97
C ALA A 338 -9.16 15.90 -33.71
N THR A 339 -7.92 15.63 -33.31
CA THR A 339 -6.92 16.66 -33.02
C THR A 339 -5.68 16.53 -33.89
N LYS A 340 -5.77 15.86 -35.05
CA LYS A 340 -4.62 15.40 -35.84
C LYS A 340 -3.59 16.46 -36.17
N ASP A 341 -4.03 17.68 -36.49
CA ASP A 341 -3.15 18.77 -36.88
C ASP A 341 -2.47 19.48 -35.69
N ASN A 342 -2.83 19.11 -34.46
CA ASN A 342 -2.34 19.75 -33.25
C ASN A 342 -1.13 19.02 -32.67
N TYR A 343 -0.27 19.80 -32.01
CA TYR A 343 0.71 19.28 -31.06
C TYR A 343 0.11 19.21 -29.65
N SER A 344 0.50 18.21 -28.86
CA SER A 344 0.14 18.13 -27.45
C SER A 344 0.79 19.25 -26.62
N SER A 345 0.25 19.53 -25.42
CA SER A 345 0.89 20.47 -24.49
C SER A 345 2.28 20.03 -24.13
N MET A 346 2.46 18.75 -23.85
CA MET A 346 3.70 18.25 -23.29
C MET A 346 4.83 18.44 -24.29
N LEU A 347 4.57 18.20 -25.58
CA LEU A 347 5.53 18.51 -26.63
C LEU A 347 5.80 20.02 -26.74
N ARG A 348 4.75 20.86 -26.68
CA ARG A 348 4.93 22.33 -26.71
C ARG A 348 5.72 22.85 -25.51
N ASP A 349 5.49 22.28 -24.34
CA ASP A 349 6.22 22.60 -23.11
C ASP A 349 7.69 22.22 -23.26
N MET A 350 7.99 21.07 -23.87
CA MET A 350 9.38 20.68 -24.15
C MET A 350 10.05 21.55 -25.21
N GLN A 351 9.28 22.12 -26.15
CA GLN A 351 9.80 23.02 -27.18
C GLN A 351 10.02 24.45 -26.69
N ARG A 352 9.37 24.85 -25.59
CA ARG A 352 9.43 26.21 -25.04
C ARG A 352 10.61 26.34 -24.08
N PRO A 353 11.58 27.26 -24.35
CA PRO A 353 12.72 27.48 -23.47
C PRO A 353 12.31 28.00 -22.08
N ASP A 354 11.14 28.65 -21.97
CA ASP A 354 10.61 29.26 -20.76
C ASP A 354 9.65 28.35 -19.97
N ALA A 355 9.46 27.10 -20.39
CA ALA A 355 8.52 26.18 -19.76
C ALA A 355 9.00 25.74 -18.37
N SER A 356 8.10 25.78 -17.39
CA SER A 356 8.37 25.37 -16.01
C SER A 356 8.26 23.85 -15.81
N GLY A 357 8.59 23.03 -16.82
CA GLY A 357 8.38 21.58 -16.82
C GLY A 357 7.00 21.13 -17.29
N THR A 358 6.83 19.81 -17.41
CA THR A 358 5.65 19.13 -17.94
C THR A 358 4.73 18.63 -16.81
N GLU A 359 3.48 18.28 -17.13
CA GLU A 359 2.51 17.72 -16.19
C GLU A 359 2.64 16.18 -16.02
N ILE A 360 3.77 15.58 -16.42
CA ILE A 360 3.94 14.13 -16.49
C ILE A 360 3.68 13.42 -15.15
N ASP A 361 4.09 14.04 -14.04
CA ASP A 361 3.94 13.50 -12.69
C ASP A 361 2.48 13.45 -12.22
N TYR A 362 1.63 14.37 -12.72
CA TYR A 362 0.20 14.41 -12.42
C TYR A 362 -0.64 13.62 -13.43
N ILE A 363 0.01 13.08 -14.47
CA ILE A 363 -0.62 12.25 -15.50
C ILE A 363 -0.18 10.79 -15.32
N ASN A 364 0.98 10.41 -15.84
CA ASN A 364 1.51 9.06 -15.72
C ASN A 364 2.04 8.80 -14.29
N GLY A 365 2.64 9.81 -13.65
CA GLY A 365 3.07 9.69 -12.26
C GLY A 365 1.91 9.43 -11.30
N HIS A 366 0.73 10.00 -11.56
CA HIS A 366 -0.47 9.73 -10.78
C HIS A 366 -0.95 8.28 -10.97
N LEU A 367 -0.99 7.77 -12.21
CA LEU A 367 -1.30 6.35 -12.46
C LEU A 367 -0.32 5.42 -11.74
N LEU A 368 0.97 5.74 -11.74
CA LEU A 368 2.00 4.98 -11.02
C LEU A 368 1.80 5.07 -9.50
N ALA A 369 1.42 6.23 -8.97
CA ALA A 369 1.13 6.41 -7.55
C ALA A 369 -0.09 5.58 -7.13
N LEU A 370 -1.19 5.62 -7.91
CA LEU A 370 -2.37 4.79 -7.71
C LEU A 370 -2.00 3.30 -7.75
N ALA A 371 -1.23 2.87 -8.76
CA ALA A 371 -0.79 1.49 -8.87
C ALA A 371 -0.02 1.03 -7.62
N LYS A 372 0.88 1.88 -7.09
CA LYS A 372 1.61 1.59 -5.85
C LYS A 372 0.69 1.52 -4.65
N THR A 373 -0.21 2.50 -4.47
CA THR A 373 -1.15 2.52 -3.34
C THR A 373 -2.07 1.30 -3.36
N VAL A 374 -2.55 0.90 -4.53
CA VAL A 374 -3.40 -0.29 -4.64
C VAL A 374 -2.60 -1.57 -4.48
N ASN A 375 -1.37 -1.64 -4.99
CA ASN A 375 -0.51 -2.80 -4.75
C ASN A 375 -0.15 -2.92 -3.25
N ASP A 376 0.12 -1.80 -2.57
CA ASP A 376 0.32 -1.75 -1.13
C ASP A 376 -0.97 -2.15 -0.38
N PHE A 377 -2.15 -1.78 -0.88
CA PHE A 377 -3.44 -2.17 -0.31
C PHE A 377 -3.68 -3.69 -0.45
N VAL A 378 -3.48 -4.23 -1.65
CA VAL A 378 -3.55 -5.68 -1.95
C VAL A 378 -2.48 -6.47 -1.18
N ASP A 379 -1.29 -5.89 -0.95
CA ASP A 379 -0.24 -6.48 -0.12
C ASP A 379 -0.51 -6.33 1.39
N SER A 380 -1.25 -5.28 1.80
CA SER A 380 -1.58 -4.99 3.21
C SER A 380 -2.72 -5.85 3.74
N ASP A 381 -3.63 -6.26 2.85
CA ASP A 381 -4.77 -7.10 3.19
C ASP A 381 -4.36 -8.58 3.14
N ILE A 382 -3.24 -8.94 3.81
CA ILE A 382 -2.98 -10.21 4.55
C ILE A 382 -1.52 -10.72 4.55
N SER A 383 -0.59 -10.29 3.69
CA SER A 383 0.67 -11.05 3.52
C SER A 383 1.91 -10.22 3.20
N GLY A 384 2.08 -9.09 3.88
CA GLY A 384 3.18 -8.15 3.64
C GLY A 384 4.54 -8.84 3.47
N LEU A 385 5.36 -8.29 2.56
CA LEU A 385 6.73 -8.72 2.23
C LEU A 385 7.54 -9.09 3.48
N GLY A 386 7.33 -8.42 4.62
CA GLY A 386 7.92 -8.77 5.91
C GLY A 386 7.61 -10.19 6.40
N VAL A 387 6.35 -10.63 6.40
CA VAL A 387 5.98 -11.99 6.83
C VAL A 387 6.48 -13.04 5.84
N ARG A 388 6.44 -12.76 4.52
CA ARG A 388 6.97 -13.66 3.47
C ARG A 388 8.49 -13.78 3.51
N VAL A 389 9.20 -12.67 3.71
CA VAL A 389 10.67 -12.63 3.87
C VAL A 389 11.09 -13.27 5.19
N ILE A 390 10.36 -13.05 6.29
CA ILE A 390 10.65 -13.66 7.57
C ILE A 390 10.33 -15.16 7.53
N ALA A 391 9.19 -15.59 6.98
CA ALA A 391 8.83 -17.01 6.84
C ALA A 391 9.79 -17.75 5.90
N GLY A 392 10.15 -17.15 4.76
CA GLY A 392 11.17 -17.66 3.84
C GLY A 392 12.57 -17.70 4.48
N SER A 393 12.91 -16.72 5.33
CA SER A 393 14.17 -16.69 6.07
C SER A 393 14.21 -17.72 7.21
N ILE A 394 13.12 -17.92 7.94
CA ILE A 394 12.98 -18.98 8.96
C ILE A 394 13.13 -20.34 8.29
N TYR A 395 12.45 -20.56 7.16
CA TYR A 395 12.49 -21.82 6.44
C TYR A 395 13.89 -22.11 5.85
N LYS A 396 14.50 -21.12 5.17
CA LYS A 396 15.89 -21.24 4.69
C LYS A 396 16.88 -21.43 5.84
N SER A 397 16.65 -20.79 6.98
CA SER A 397 17.47 -20.96 8.19
C SER A 397 17.28 -22.35 8.79
N SER A 398 16.06 -22.89 8.87
CA SER A 398 15.80 -24.26 9.31
C SER A 398 16.44 -25.29 8.39
N LEU A 399 16.34 -25.14 7.07
CA LEU A 399 16.98 -26.06 6.12
C LEU A 399 18.51 -25.97 6.17
N SER A 400 19.04 -24.75 6.26
CA SER A 400 20.49 -24.52 6.40
C SER A 400 21.01 -25.08 7.71
N PHE A 401 20.26 -24.94 8.80
CA PHE A 401 20.62 -25.45 10.11
C PHE A 401 20.52 -26.98 10.20
N SER A 402 19.48 -27.58 9.61
CA SER A 402 19.38 -29.04 9.42
C SER A 402 20.52 -29.57 8.56
N SER A 403 20.94 -28.83 7.53
CA SER A 403 22.10 -29.16 6.70
C SER A 403 23.42 -29.03 7.47
N VAL A 404 23.57 -28.04 8.36
CA VAL A 404 24.75 -27.87 9.24
C VAL A 404 24.82 -28.94 10.33
N ILE A 405 23.69 -29.49 10.75
CA ILE A 405 23.64 -30.63 11.69
C ILE A 405 23.93 -31.95 10.97
N LEU A 406 23.45 -32.11 9.74
CA LEU A 406 23.75 -33.27 8.90
C LEU A 406 25.20 -33.25 8.38
N VAL A 407 25.78 -32.06 8.19
CA VAL A 407 27.15 -31.84 7.73
C VAL A 407 27.94 -31.19 8.87
N ASP A 408 28.53 -32.04 9.72
CA ASP A 408 29.36 -31.84 10.92
C ASP A 408 30.36 -30.63 10.96
N ARG A 409 29.97 -29.40 10.59
CA ARG A 409 30.91 -28.31 10.21
C ARG A 409 30.99 -27.09 11.16
N SER A 410 30.01 -26.75 12.00
CA SER A 410 30.16 -25.60 12.93
C SER A 410 29.25 -25.61 14.18
N TRP A 411 29.46 -26.56 15.11
CA TRP A 411 28.68 -26.67 16.36
C TRP A 411 28.85 -25.52 17.37
N GLU A 412 29.90 -24.71 17.24
CA GLU A 412 30.18 -23.61 18.18
C GLU A 412 29.24 -22.41 17.99
N GLU A 413 28.67 -22.25 16.80
CA GLU A 413 27.72 -21.18 16.44
C GLU A 413 26.26 -21.55 16.67
N ALA A 414 25.99 -22.83 16.96
CA ALA A 414 24.64 -23.38 17.12
C ALA A 414 23.78 -22.67 18.19
N PRO A 415 24.29 -22.26 19.38
CA PRO A 415 23.48 -21.57 20.38
C PRO A 415 22.97 -20.19 19.94
N THR A 416 23.77 -19.43 19.20
CA THR A 416 23.41 -18.08 18.71
C THR A 416 22.34 -18.17 17.62
N ALA A 417 22.47 -19.14 16.72
CA ALA A 417 21.46 -19.44 15.71
C ALA A 417 20.13 -19.87 16.35
N LEU A 418 20.20 -20.70 17.39
CA LEU A 418 19.02 -21.18 18.12
C LEU A 418 18.28 -20.06 18.85
N TRP A 419 19.00 -19.11 19.48
CA TRP A 419 18.39 -17.93 20.09
C TRP A 419 17.69 -17.02 19.09
N THR A 420 18.33 -16.77 17.94
CA THR A 420 17.76 -15.95 16.86
C THR A 420 16.46 -16.58 16.34
N PHE A 421 16.46 -17.90 16.21
CA PHE A 421 15.30 -18.66 15.77
C PHE A 421 14.15 -18.64 16.79
N ILE A 422 14.45 -18.86 18.09
CA ILE A 422 13.47 -18.76 19.18
C ILE A 422 12.85 -17.35 19.23
N ALA A 423 13.67 -16.30 19.12
CA ALA A 423 13.21 -14.91 19.15
C ALA A 423 12.32 -14.55 17.95
N THR A 424 12.67 -15.05 16.76
CA THR A 424 11.90 -14.79 15.53
C THR A 424 10.53 -15.48 15.58
N ASN A 425 10.47 -16.74 16.01
CA ASN A 425 9.21 -17.47 16.18
C ASN A 425 8.32 -16.83 17.25
N PHE A 426 8.92 -16.36 18.34
CA PHE A 426 8.21 -15.66 19.39
C PHE A 426 7.62 -14.33 18.90
N GLY A 427 8.38 -13.56 18.12
CA GLY A 427 7.92 -12.34 17.48
C GLY A 427 6.74 -12.57 16.53
N LEU A 428 6.79 -13.62 15.70
CA LEU A 428 5.68 -14.03 14.82
C LEU A 428 4.43 -14.41 15.59
N THR A 429 4.59 -15.15 16.69
CA THR A 429 3.49 -15.56 17.57
C THR A 429 2.82 -14.34 18.20
N ILE A 430 3.60 -13.36 18.67
CA ILE A 430 3.08 -12.10 19.22
C ILE A 430 2.40 -11.25 18.15
N ALA A 431 3.00 -11.13 16.96
CA ALA A 431 2.43 -10.38 15.85
C ALA A 431 1.05 -10.93 15.46
N ALA A 432 0.92 -12.25 15.35
CA ALA A 432 -0.34 -12.93 15.10
C ALA A 432 -1.38 -12.64 16.20
N ILE A 433 -0.98 -12.66 17.48
CA ILE A 433 -1.87 -12.33 18.61
C ILE A 433 -2.36 -10.88 18.54
N ILE A 434 -1.45 -9.93 18.25
CA ILE A 434 -1.78 -8.50 18.17
C ILE A 434 -2.75 -8.26 17.01
N GLN A 435 -2.49 -8.87 15.85
CA GLN A 435 -3.35 -8.73 14.67
C GLN A 435 -4.72 -9.39 14.89
N PHE A 436 -4.76 -10.57 15.52
CA PHE A 436 -6.01 -11.20 15.94
C PHE A 436 -6.83 -10.34 16.91
N LYS A 437 -6.19 -9.71 17.92
CA LYS A 437 -6.86 -8.78 18.84
C LYS A 437 -7.40 -7.53 18.15
N LYS A 438 -6.75 -7.09 17.07
CA LYS A 438 -7.24 -6.01 16.21
C LYS A 438 -8.31 -6.48 15.22
N GLN A 439 -8.68 -7.76 15.29
CA GLN A 439 -9.56 -8.48 14.39
C GLN A 439 -9.02 -8.60 12.94
N GLN A 440 -7.82 -8.16 12.62
CA GLN A 440 -7.28 -8.05 11.25
C GLN A 440 -6.77 -9.37 10.63
N LEU A 441 -7.18 -10.54 11.13
CA LEU A 441 -6.64 -11.83 10.67
C LEU A 441 -7.76 -12.84 10.43
N SER A 442 -7.80 -13.44 9.24
CA SER A 442 -8.74 -14.52 8.90
C SER A 442 -8.30 -15.85 9.52
N LEU A 443 -9.21 -16.82 9.64
CA LEU A 443 -8.89 -18.16 10.15
C LEU A 443 -7.83 -18.85 9.28
N LEU A 444 -7.92 -18.72 7.96
CA LEU A 444 -7.00 -19.38 7.02
C LEU A 444 -5.57 -18.90 7.26
N GLU A 445 -5.40 -17.60 7.48
CA GLU A 445 -4.12 -16.98 7.78
C GLU A 445 -3.61 -17.37 9.16
N ALA A 446 -4.52 -17.39 10.14
CA ALA A 446 -4.17 -17.78 11.48
C ALA A 446 -3.67 -19.24 11.50
N LEU A 447 -4.34 -20.13 10.75
CA LEU A 447 -3.94 -21.52 10.58
C LEU A 447 -2.62 -21.64 9.83
N GLN A 448 -2.39 -20.85 8.78
CA GLN A 448 -1.11 -20.84 8.07
C GLN A 448 0.05 -20.38 8.97
N VAL A 449 -0.14 -19.30 9.72
CA VAL A 449 0.85 -18.80 10.67
C VAL A 449 1.09 -19.82 11.78
N SER A 450 0.04 -20.43 12.33
CA SER A 450 0.16 -21.50 13.33
C SER A 450 0.95 -22.69 12.78
N ASN A 451 0.61 -23.19 11.59
CA ASN A 451 1.31 -24.31 10.94
C ASN A 451 2.79 -24.00 10.68
N LEU A 452 3.11 -22.77 10.26
CA LEU A 452 4.48 -22.30 10.05
C LEU A 452 5.27 -22.24 11.37
N VAL A 453 4.67 -21.71 12.43
CA VAL A 453 5.31 -21.68 13.76
C VAL A 453 5.50 -23.08 14.31
N TRP A 454 4.57 -24.01 14.08
CA TRP A 454 4.72 -25.42 14.42
C TRP A 454 5.89 -26.07 13.68
N LEU A 455 6.00 -25.86 12.37
CA LEU A 455 7.12 -26.35 11.56
C LEU A 455 8.46 -25.80 12.05
N ALA A 456 8.48 -24.53 12.46
CA ALA A 456 9.67 -23.89 12.97
C ALA A 456 10.05 -24.47 14.34
N ASN A 457 9.10 -24.61 15.28
CA ASN A 457 9.34 -25.20 16.61
C ASN A 457 9.84 -26.65 16.52
N PHE A 458 9.40 -27.40 15.52
CA PHE A 458 9.92 -28.73 15.20
C PHE A 458 11.43 -28.70 14.87
N GLY A 459 11.86 -27.75 14.04
CA GLY A 459 13.28 -27.56 13.73
C GLY A 459 14.15 -27.28 14.97
N ILE A 460 13.64 -26.49 15.93
CA ILE A 460 14.29 -26.20 17.22
C ILE A 460 14.49 -27.47 18.04
N PHE A 461 13.51 -28.37 18.04
CA PHE A 461 13.57 -29.61 18.82
C PHE A 461 14.63 -30.57 18.29
N VAL A 462 14.63 -30.83 16.97
CA VAL A 462 15.65 -31.67 16.31
C VAL A 462 17.06 -31.09 16.52
N ALA A 463 17.17 -29.76 16.37
CA ALA A 463 18.38 -29.00 16.65
C ALA A 463 18.92 -29.23 18.06
N LEU A 464 18.06 -29.09 19.07
CA LEU A 464 18.41 -29.26 20.47
C LEU A 464 18.80 -30.70 20.82
N ALA A 465 18.10 -31.69 20.28
CA ALA A 465 18.40 -33.11 20.48
C ALA A 465 19.78 -33.46 19.91
N SER A 466 20.08 -32.99 18.70
CA SER A 466 21.38 -33.20 18.05
C SER A 466 22.53 -32.47 18.76
N TYR A 467 22.33 -31.19 19.12
CA TYR A 467 23.28 -30.41 19.93
C TYR A 467 23.61 -31.11 21.27
N SER A 468 22.58 -31.63 21.94
CA SER A 468 22.72 -32.36 23.20
C SER A 468 23.56 -33.65 23.03
N ARG A 469 23.40 -34.38 21.92
CA ARG A 469 24.16 -35.61 21.60
C ARG A 469 25.62 -35.33 21.30
N HIS A 470 25.90 -34.37 20.42
CA HIS A 470 27.28 -34.05 20.01
C HIS A 470 28.10 -33.47 21.18
N LYS A 471 27.47 -32.66 22.03
CA LYS A 471 28.09 -32.14 23.26
C LYS A 471 28.32 -33.22 24.31
N ARG A 472 27.47 -34.25 24.40
CA ARG A 472 27.70 -35.42 25.27
C ARG A 472 28.95 -36.19 24.83
N ASN A 473 29.15 -36.34 23.52
CA ASN A 473 30.34 -36.99 22.95
C ASN A 473 31.61 -36.15 23.13
N SER A 474 31.53 -34.82 22.99
CA SER A 474 32.68 -33.93 23.26
C SER A 474 33.04 -33.86 24.75
N ARG A 475 32.05 -33.92 25.66
CA ARG A 475 32.26 -34.05 27.10
C ARG A 475 32.88 -35.40 27.49
N GLN A 476 32.52 -36.50 26.84
CA GLN A 476 33.19 -37.80 27.03
C GLN A 476 34.65 -37.78 26.55
N LYS A 477 34.95 -37.10 25.42
CA LYS A 477 36.33 -36.89 24.95
C LYS A 477 37.14 -35.98 25.89
N LYS A 478 36.56 -34.88 26.41
CA LYS A 478 37.24 -33.94 27.32
C LYS A 478 37.36 -34.43 28.77
N LYS A 479 36.49 -35.33 29.23
CA LYS A 479 36.66 -36.01 30.54
C LYS A 479 37.92 -36.87 30.60
N LYS A 480 38.43 -37.34 29.45
CA LYS A 480 39.74 -38.00 29.37
C LYS A 480 40.93 -37.02 29.45
N SER A 481 40.70 -35.69 29.37
CA SER A 481 41.76 -34.66 29.31
C SER A 481 41.75 -33.63 30.46
N GLY A 482 41.07 -33.91 31.58
CA GLY A 482 41.37 -33.27 32.88
C GLY A 482 41.05 -31.78 33.10
N SER A 483 40.21 -31.10 32.32
CA SER A 483 39.90 -29.66 32.54
C SER A 483 38.50 -29.42 33.12
N LYS A 484 38.40 -29.00 34.40
CA LYS A 484 37.11 -28.82 35.13
C LYS A 484 36.65 -27.36 35.32
N LYS A 485 37.51 -26.34 35.12
CA LYS A 485 37.22 -24.96 35.60
C LYS A 485 36.35 -24.11 34.64
N LYS A 486 36.40 -24.36 33.33
CA LYS A 486 35.55 -23.70 32.29
C LYS A 486 34.13 -24.31 32.16
N GLU A 487 33.79 -25.34 32.94
CA GLU A 487 32.53 -26.08 32.79
C GLU A 487 31.31 -25.38 33.40
N LYS A 488 31.46 -24.60 34.48
CA LYS A 488 30.32 -24.05 35.25
C LYS A 488 29.54 -22.94 34.51
N GLU A 489 30.22 -21.94 33.96
CA GLU A 489 29.59 -20.82 33.23
C GLU A 489 28.91 -21.28 31.93
N LYS A 490 29.51 -22.25 31.21
CA LYS A 490 28.91 -22.83 30.00
C LYS A 490 27.71 -23.76 30.29
N GLU A 491 27.56 -24.25 31.51
CA GLU A 491 26.42 -25.11 31.91
C GLU A 491 25.15 -24.28 32.19
N GLU A 492 25.30 -23.03 32.63
CA GLU A 492 24.19 -22.12 32.96
C GLU A 492 23.54 -21.51 31.70
N SER A 493 24.36 -21.07 30.73
CA SER A 493 23.91 -20.60 29.41
C SER A 493 23.15 -21.69 28.62
N ASP A 494 23.56 -22.96 28.73
CA ASP A 494 22.93 -24.11 28.05
C ASP A 494 21.49 -24.38 28.53
N TYR A 495 21.25 -24.26 29.84
CA TYR A 495 19.92 -24.47 30.41
C TYR A 495 18.98 -23.33 30.06
N SER A 496 19.50 -22.11 29.91
CA SER A 496 18.72 -20.96 29.46
C SER A 496 18.13 -21.17 28.06
N VAL A 497 18.92 -21.66 27.10
CA VAL A 497 18.46 -21.91 25.72
C VAL A 497 17.37 -22.99 25.64
N LYS A 498 17.57 -24.12 26.34
CA LYS A 498 16.57 -25.21 26.38
C LYS A 498 15.27 -24.76 27.05
N THR A 499 15.38 -24.00 28.13
CA THR A 499 14.21 -23.48 28.85
C THR A 499 13.47 -22.45 27.99
N ALA A 500 14.18 -21.58 27.28
CA ALA A 500 13.59 -20.59 26.38
C ALA A 500 12.85 -21.23 25.19
N ALA A 501 13.45 -22.22 24.53
CA ALA A 501 12.81 -22.99 23.46
C ALA A 501 11.51 -23.67 23.94
N MET A 502 11.56 -24.27 25.13
CA MET A 502 10.41 -24.93 25.73
C MET A 502 9.28 -23.95 26.07
N VAL A 503 9.61 -22.83 26.73
CA VAL A 503 8.64 -21.77 27.07
C VAL A 503 7.98 -21.21 25.80
N GLN A 504 8.76 -20.93 24.76
CA GLN A 504 8.25 -20.43 23.49
C GLN A 504 7.33 -21.46 22.79
N THR A 505 7.71 -22.75 22.81
CA THR A 505 6.89 -23.82 22.20
C THR A 505 5.57 -24.01 22.95
N ILE A 506 5.58 -23.98 24.29
CA ILE A 506 4.36 -24.07 25.11
C ILE A 506 3.44 -22.88 24.85
N LEU A 507 3.98 -21.65 24.75
CA LEU A 507 3.19 -20.46 24.45
C LEU A 507 2.57 -20.52 23.05
N SER A 508 3.31 -21.01 22.05
CA SER A 508 2.82 -21.21 20.68
C SER A 508 1.74 -22.30 20.58
N MET A 509 1.90 -23.41 21.31
CA MET A 509 0.89 -24.47 21.42
C MET A 509 -0.38 -23.97 22.12
N GLY A 510 -0.23 -23.24 23.23
CA GLY A 510 -1.35 -22.64 23.95
C GLY A 510 -2.13 -21.66 23.09
N LEU A 511 -1.45 -20.85 22.26
CA LEU A 511 -2.10 -19.97 21.30
C LEU A 511 -2.89 -20.77 20.25
N THR A 512 -2.29 -21.83 19.70
CA THR A 512 -2.95 -22.67 18.68
C THR A 512 -4.23 -23.30 19.23
N LEU A 513 -4.18 -23.83 20.45
CA LEU A 513 -5.36 -24.39 21.12
C LEU A 513 -6.42 -23.31 21.42
N TYR A 514 -5.98 -22.13 21.88
CA TYR A 514 -6.86 -20.99 22.11
C TYR A 514 -7.57 -20.54 20.82
N MET A 515 -6.85 -20.48 19.70
CA MET A 515 -7.43 -20.15 18.39
C MET A 515 -8.49 -21.15 17.96
N TRP A 516 -8.19 -22.45 18.04
CA TRP A 516 -9.17 -23.50 17.70
C TRP A 516 -10.39 -23.50 18.65
N ALA A 517 -10.21 -23.14 19.92
CA ALA A 517 -11.27 -23.17 20.94
C ALA A 517 -12.16 -21.91 20.97
N THR A 518 -11.64 -20.75 20.58
CA THR A 518 -12.37 -19.46 20.67
C THR A 518 -13.15 -19.09 19.42
N ALA A 519 -12.93 -19.81 18.31
CA ALA A 519 -13.64 -19.55 17.07
C ALA A 519 -15.10 -20.05 17.13
N LYS A 520 -16.01 -19.23 17.67
CA LYS A 520 -17.45 -19.53 17.78
C LYS A 520 -18.21 -19.38 16.46
N THR A 521 -17.77 -18.47 15.60
CA THR A 521 -18.16 -18.29 14.19
C THR A 521 -16.91 -17.77 13.47
N PHE A 522 -16.61 -18.30 12.29
CA PHE A 522 -15.34 -18.07 11.63
C PHE A 522 -15.43 -16.89 10.66
N GLY A 523 -14.74 -15.81 11.00
CA GLY A 523 -14.72 -14.54 10.29
C GLY A 523 -14.75 -13.40 11.32
N GLN A 524 -14.03 -12.32 11.04
CA GLN A 524 -14.43 -11.02 11.58
C GLN A 524 -15.93 -10.88 11.36
N GLN A 525 -16.68 -10.43 12.38
CA GLN A 525 -18.13 -10.28 12.31
C GLN A 525 -18.54 -9.42 11.09
N SER A 526 -18.76 -10.06 9.93
CA SER A 526 -19.41 -9.60 8.68
C SER A 526 -19.04 -10.43 7.43
N VAL A 527 -18.17 -11.44 7.51
CA VAL A 527 -18.08 -12.46 6.44
C VAL A 527 -18.36 -13.82 7.06
N GLU A 528 -19.55 -14.35 6.80
CA GLU A 528 -19.86 -15.74 7.12
C GLU A 528 -18.84 -16.64 6.43
N CYS A 529 -18.26 -17.57 7.20
CA CYS A 529 -17.36 -18.60 6.71
C CYS A 529 -17.95 -19.24 5.44
N ILE A 530 -17.19 -19.22 4.33
CA ILE A 530 -17.57 -19.93 3.12
C ILE A 530 -17.81 -21.39 3.50
N SER A 531 -19.08 -21.83 3.49
CA SER A 531 -19.48 -23.19 3.87
C SER A 531 -18.89 -24.27 2.96
N SER A 532 -18.30 -23.86 1.82
CA SER A 532 -17.61 -24.72 0.87
C SER A 532 -16.12 -24.95 1.15
N LEU A 533 -15.51 -24.29 2.15
CA LEU A 533 -14.09 -24.51 2.47
C LEU A 533 -13.90 -25.89 3.13
N ARG A 534 -13.13 -26.76 2.47
CA ARG A 534 -12.84 -28.13 2.93
C ARG A 534 -11.41 -28.23 3.44
N TYR A 535 -11.25 -28.64 4.69
CA TYR A 535 -10.00 -29.13 5.26
C TYR A 535 -9.66 -30.48 4.64
N VAL A 536 -8.46 -30.61 4.07
CA VAL A 536 -8.05 -31.85 3.42
C VAL A 536 -7.10 -32.62 4.34
N LEU A 537 -7.63 -33.67 4.97
CA LEU A 537 -6.85 -34.64 5.74
C LEU A 537 -6.56 -35.85 4.83
N PHE A 538 -5.38 -35.89 4.22
CA PHE A 538 -4.97 -36.90 3.24
C PHE A 538 -5.88 -36.94 1.98
N VAL A 539 -6.82 -37.90 1.93
CA VAL A 539 -7.79 -38.10 0.83
C VAL A 539 -9.18 -37.60 1.23
N TRP A 540 -9.39 -37.27 2.51
CA TRP A 540 -10.69 -36.91 3.06
C TRP A 540 -10.87 -35.41 3.03
N LYS A 541 -11.92 -34.95 2.34
CA LYS A 541 -12.31 -33.54 2.29
C LYS A 541 -13.38 -33.29 3.35
N ILE A 542 -12.99 -32.68 4.47
CA ILE A 542 -13.87 -32.45 5.62
C ILE A 542 -14.24 -30.96 5.66
N PRO A 543 -15.51 -30.57 5.78
CA PRO A 543 -15.86 -29.17 5.96
C PRO A 543 -15.17 -28.61 7.21
N ILE A 544 -14.56 -27.43 7.08
CA ILE A 544 -13.78 -26.79 8.17
C ILE A 544 -14.67 -26.52 9.39
N VAL A 545 -15.93 -26.17 9.15
CA VAL A 545 -16.92 -25.89 10.20
C VAL A 545 -17.38 -27.19 10.86
N HIS A 546 -17.55 -27.18 12.19
CA HIS A 546 -17.93 -28.33 13.03
C HIS A 546 -16.92 -29.47 13.00
N SER A 547 -16.95 -30.35 11.99
CA SER A 547 -16.14 -31.57 11.93
C SER A 547 -14.64 -31.27 11.77
N GLY A 548 -14.26 -30.32 10.93
CA GLY A 548 -12.86 -29.92 10.75
C GLY A 548 -12.26 -29.29 12.00
N MET A 549 -13.04 -28.44 12.69
CA MET A 549 -12.67 -27.84 13.98
C MET A 549 -12.44 -28.89 15.07
N ILE A 550 -13.35 -29.86 15.22
CA ILE A 550 -13.20 -30.94 16.20
C ILE A 550 -11.95 -31.76 15.88
N VAL A 551 -11.73 -32.11 14.61
CA VAL A 551 -10.55 -32.88 14.18
C VAL A 551 -9.26 -32.10 14.44
N GLY A 552 -9.20 -30.82 14.06
CA GLY A 552 -8.03 -29.95 14.27
C GLY A 552 -7.70 -29.74 15.75
N LEU A 553 -8.72 -29.49 16.57
CA LEU A 553 -8.58 -29.36 18.02
C LEU A 553 -8.11 -30.67 18.66
N THR A 554 -8.70 -31.81 18.28
CA THR A 554 -8.32 -33.13 18.81
C THR A 554 -6.86 -33.45 18.48
N PHE A 555 -6.47 -33.26 17.22
CA PHE A 555 -5.11 -33.53 16.76
C PHE A 555 -4.09 -32.61 17.45
N SER A 556 -4.37 -31.30 17.51
CA SER A 556 -3.50 -30.33 18.18
C SER A 556 -3.35 -30.65 19.67
N THR A 557 -4.43 -31.05 20.33
CA THR A 557 -4.42 -31.42 21.76
C THR A 557 -3.57 -32.66 22.00
N ILE A 558 -3.74 -33.72 21.20
CA ILE A 558 -2.94 -34.95 21.30
C ILE A 558 -1.45 -34.63 21.13
N LEU A 559 -1.11 -33.83 20.13
CA LEU A 559 0.28 -33.47 19.83
C LEU A 559 0.90 -32.62 20.95
N THR A 560 0.14 -31.66 21.50
CA THR A 560 0.56 -30.87 22.66
C THR A 560 0.75 -31.74 23.91
N CYS A 561 -0.17 -32.67 24.20
CA CYS A 561 -0.04 -33.59 25.33
C CYS A 561 1.19 -34.51 25.19
N ALA A 562 1.43 -35.04 23.99
CA ALA A 562 2.62 -35.86 23.71
C ALA A 562 3.91 -35.06 23.94
N TYR A 563 3.98 -33.82 23.44
CA TYR A 563 5.14 -32.95 23.64
C TYR A 563 5.39 -32.63 25.12
N ILE A 564 4.34 -32.26 25.86
CA ILE A 564 4.42 -32.01 27.32
C ILE A 564 4.90 -33.26 28.04
N GLY A 565 4.40 -34.45 27.69
CA GLY A 565 4.80 -35.73 28.27
C GLY A 565 6.28 -36.03 28.07
N VAL A 566 6.78 -35.93 26.83
CA VAL A 566 8.20 -36.12 26.51
C VAL A 566 9.07 -35.13 27.28
N THR A 567 8.65 -33.86 27.33
CA THR A 567 9.42 -32.80 27.97
C THR A 567 9.48 -32.96 29.49
N LEU A 568 8.36 -33.30 30.13
CA LEU A 568 8.32 -33.61 31.57
C LEU A 568 9.17 -34.84 31.91
N HIS A 569 9.16 -35.87 31.07
CA HIS A 569 9.99 -37.06 31.25
C HIS A 569 11.49 -36.71 31.18
N GLU A 570 11.93 -35.89 30.22
CA GLU A 570 13.32 -35.42 30.15
C GLU A 570 13.72 -34.58 31.37
N TYR A 571 12.83 -33.73 31.86
CA TYR A 571 13.10 -32.90 33.03
C TYR A 571 13.17 -33.74 34.31
N TRP A 572 12.25 -34.69 34.47
CA TRP A 572 12.22 -35.62 35.59
C TRP A 572 13.48 -36.48 35.66
N THR A 573 13.89 -37.06 34.52
CA THR A 573 15.13 -37.85 34.45
C THR A 573 16.38 -37.00 34.72
N SER A 574 16.37 -35.73 34.32
CA SER A 574 17.45 -34.77 34.63
C SER A 574 17.47 -34.39 36.11
N TYR A 575 16.31 -34.18 36.72
CA TYR A 575 16.16 -33.90 38.15
C TYR A 575 16.64 -35.08 39.02
N GLN A 576 16.23 -36.32 38.68
CA GLN A 576 16.69 -37.55 39.33
C GLN A 576 18.22 -37.68 39.28
N LYS A 577 18.84 -37.42 38.12
CA LYS A 577 20.31 -37.43 37.97
C LYS A 577 21.01 -36.38 38.85
N ARG A 578 20.39 -35.19 39.03
CA ARG A 578 20.91 -34.14 39.92
C ARG A 578 20.76 -34.51 41.40
N LYS A 579 19.61 -35.07 41.79
CA LYS A 579 19.37 -35.58 43.15
C LYS A 579 20.36 -36.68 43.51
N ALA A 580 20.61 -37.62 42.59
CA ALA A 580 21.61 -38.68 42.75
C ALA A 580 23.04 -38.13 42.86
N LYS A 581 23.41 -37.11 42.07
CA LYS A 581 24.73 -36.43 42.18
C LYS A 581 24.88 -35.66 43.49
N LYS A 582 23.82 -35.02 43.99
CA LYS A 582 23.84 -34.28 45.27
C LYS A 582 23.99 -35.24 46.45
N SER A 583 23.22 -36.34 46.45
CA SER A 583 23.34 -37.43 47.43
C SER A 583 24.75 -38.07 47.44
N LYS A 584 25.36 -38.30 46.26
CA LYS A 584 26.75 -38.79 46.14
C LYS A 584 27.80 -37.81 46.67
N ARG A 585 27.54 -36.50 46.61
CA ARG A 585 28.45 -35.45 47.06
C ARG A 585 28.40 -35.31 48.58
N ASP A 586 27.21 -35.44 49.16
CA ASP A 586 26.97 -35.42 50.61
C ASP A 586 27.46 -36.71 51.29
N SER A 587 27.52 -37.85 50.59
CA SER A 587 28.11 -39.09 51.12
C SER A 587 29.65 -39.07 51.13
N THR A 588 30.29 -38.35 50.20
CA THR A 588 31.77 -38.25 50.12
C THR A 588 32.40 -37.26 51.09
N SER A 589 31.62 -36.45 51.81
CA SER A 589 32.14 -35.50 52.80
C SER A 589 32.24 -36.05 54.23
N LYS A 590 32.05 -37.36 54.43
CA LYS A 590 31.98 -38.02 55.77
C LYS A 590 33.12 -38.99 56.11
N SER A 591 34.24 -39.00 55.38
CA SER A 591 35.42 -39.84 55.73
C SER A 591 36.64 -38.99 56.11
N PRO A 592 37.30 -39.25 57.26
CA PRO A 592 38.47 -38.48 57.71
C PRO A 592 39.78 -38.89 56.99
N PRO A 593 40.80 -38.02 56.95
CA PRO A 593 41.99 -38.21 56.11
C PRO A 593 43.09 -39.04 56.81
N PRO A 594 43.95 -39.75 56.08
CA PRO A 594 45.21 -40.27 56.63
C PRO A 594 46.34 -39.23 56.58
N SER A 595 47.28 -39.36 57.52
CA SER A 595 48.44 -38.50 57.79
C SER A 595 49.59 -38.66 56.76
N PRO A 596 50.49 -37.66 56.65
CA PRO A 596 51.44 -37.57 55.54
C PRO A 596 52.76 -38.34 55.82
N SER A 597 53.39 -38.83 54.76
CA SER A 597 54.81 -39.21 54.76
C SER A 597 55.54 -38.59 53.56
N PRO A 598 56.84 -38.29 53.70
CA PRO A 598 57.48 -37.19 52.99
C PRO A 598 58.04 -37.55 51.62
N ALA A 599 58.27 -36.49 50.84
CA ALA A 599 58.69 -36.48 49.45
C ALA A 599 60.08 -37.10 49.23
N VAL A 600 60.19 -37.88 48.16
CA VAL A 600 61.45 -38.27 47.52
C VAL A 600 61.32 -37.92 46.04
N GLN A 601 62.19 -37.03 45.56
CA GLN A 601 62.37 -36.75 44.13
C GLN A 601 63.20 -37.85 43.46
N PRO A 602 63.07 -38.02 42.14
CA PRO A 602 64.29 -38.02 41.33
C PRO A 602 64.19 -37.18 40.03
N PRO A 603 65.34 -36.87 39.39
CA PRO A 603 65.49 -35.92 38.28
C PRO A 603 65.55 -36.66 36.92
N PRO A 604 66.15 -36.07 35.86
CA PRO A 604 65.56 -35.16 34.87
C PRO A 604 65.52 -35.79 33.45
N SER A 605 65.09 -35.04 32.41
CA SER A 605 65.59 -35.02 31.00
C SER A 605 64.46 -34.67 29.99
N PRO A 606 64.77 -34.22 28.77
CA PRO A 606 65.39 -32.94 28.43
C PRO A 606 64.50 -32.13 27.45
N LEU A 607 64.75 -30.81 27.39
CA LEU A 607 64.26 -29.91 26.35
C LEU A 607 65.06 -30.11 25.06
N VAL A 608 64.41 -30.50 23.96
CA VAL A 608 64.93 -30.26 22.60
C VAL A 608 63.80 -29.98 21.60
N LEU A 609 63.80 -28.73 21.13
CA LEU A 609 63.48 -28.16 19.83
C LEU A 609 62.12 -28.42 19.14
N GLU A 610 61.40 -27.31 18.99
CA GLU A 610 60.41 -27.07 17.94
C GLU A 610 60.99 -27.36 16.54
N ALA A 611 60.25 -28.13 15.76
CA ALA A 611 60.33 -28.10 14.30
C ALA A 611 58.92 -28.23 13.74
N GLY A 612 58.41 -27.13 13.18
CA GLY A 612 57.14 -27.13 12.47
C GLY A 612 57.19 -28.02 11.23
N LYS A 613 56.12 -28.77 10.99
CA LYS A 613 55.66 -29.21 9.67
C LYS A 613 54.26 -29.83 9.76
N SER A 614 53.28 -29.04 9.30
CA SER A 614 52.15 -29.44 8.45
C SER A 614 51.56 -30.86 8.65
N HIS A 615 50.54 -30.99 9.51
CA HIS A 615 49.59 -32.10 9.44
C HIS A 615 48.34 -31.69 8.64
N ARG A 616 48.25 -32.21 7.40
CA ARG A 616 47.00 -32.27 6.63
C ARG A 616 46.31 -33.58 7.00
N ALA A 617 45.50 -33.57 8.07
CA ALA A 617 44.70 -34.74 8.44
C ALA A 617 43.45 -34.81 7.56
N ARG A 618 43.31 -35.90 6.79
CA ARG A 618 42.05 -36.26 6.10
C ARG A 618 40.98 -36.57 7.16
N PRO A 619 39.72 -36.13 7.00
CA PRO A 619 38.66 -36.53 7.90
C PRO A 619 38.28 -38.00 7.63
N GLU A 620 38.34 -38.85 8.65
CA GLU A 620 37.74 -40.19 8.63
C GLU A 620 36.22 -40.07 8.39
N ARG A 621 35.71 -40.70 7.33
CA ARG A 621 34.27 -40.90 7.15
C ARG A 621 33.80 -41.93 8.18
N LYS A 622 32.88 -41.54 9.06
CA LYS A 622 32.10 -42.50 9.84
C LYS A 622 31.14 -43.25 8.92
N GLU A 623 31.13 -44.58 9.01
CA GLU A 623 30.14 -45.43 8.36
C GLU A 623 28.74 -45.18 8.93
N TRP A 624 27.74 -45.34 8.08
CA TRP A 624 26.32 -45.04 8.35
C TRP A 624 25.65 -45.97 9.39
N SER A 625 26.38 -46.94 9.94
CA SER A 625 25.87 -48.02 10.78
C SER A 625 25.65 -47.67 12.26
N ASP A 626 26.01 -46.46 12.71
CA ASP A 626 25.86 -45.98 14.11
C ASP A 626 24.61 -45.09 14.33
N ILE A 627 23.70 -45.02 13.36
CA ILE A 627 22.48 -44.22 13.47
C ILE A 627 21.43 -45.04 14.22
N ASP A 628 20.97 -44.51 15.36
CA ASP A 628 19.93 -45.11 16.20
C ASP A 628 18.68 -45.41 15.35
N PRO A 629 18.22 -46.67 15.26
CA PRO A 629 17.05 -47.02 14.47
C PRO A 629 15.78 -46.30 14.94
N MET A 630 15.73 -45.85 16.20
CA MET A 630 14.66 -44.96 16.68
C MET A 630 14.73 -43.60 16.00
N LEU A 631 15.92 -43.05 15.76
CA LEU A 631 16.12 -41.79 15.05
C LEU A 631 15.75 -41.93 13.57
N ILE A 632 16.08 -43.06 12.94
CA ILE A 632 15.68 -43.33 11.54
C ILE A 632 14.16 -43.48 11.44
N GLY A 633 13.53 -44.22 12.36
CA GLY A 633 12.07 -44.37 12.41
C GLY A 633 11.35 -43.04 12.64
N ILE A 634 11.89 -42.21 13.54
CA ILE A 634 11.42 -40.84 13.78
C ILE A 634 11.59 -39.97 12.53
N LEU A 635 12.75 -40.00 11.87
CA LEU A 635 13.00 -39.24 10.63
C LEU A 635 12.08 -39.68 9.48
N ILE A 636 11.78 -40.97 9.34
CA ILE A 636 10.86 -41.48 8.32
C ILE A 636 9.42 -41.04 8.62
N PHE A 637 8.95 -41.23 9.86
CA PHE A 637 7.63 -40.81 10.29
C PHE A 637 7.45 -39.28 10.13
N GLU A 638 8.47 -38.52 10.48
CA GLU A 638 8.49 -37.05 10.36
C GLU A 638 8.57 -36.58 8.90
N THR A 639 9.30 -37.29 8.02
CA THR A 639 9.32 -37.00 6.58
C THR A 639 7.94 -37.25 5.97
N LEU A 640 7.22 -38.28 6.43
CA LEU A 640 5.85 -38.56 6.00
C LEU A 640 4.86 -37.49 6.50
N VAL A 641 4.99 -37.02 7.74
CA VAL A 641 4.21 -35.90 8.29
C VAL A 641 4.53 -34.58 7.57
N PHE A 642 5.80 -34.37 7.20
CA PHE A 642 6.26 -33.20 6.44
C PHE A 642 5.72 -33.19 5.01
N LEU A 643 5.80 -34.32 4.31
CA LEU A 643 5.20 -34.50 2.98
C LEU A 643 3.69 -34.30 3.05
N TYR A 644 3.06 -34.80 4.12
CA TYR A 644 1.64 -34.62 4.39
C TYR A 644 1.25 -33.14 4.55
N LEU A 645 1.98 -32.36 5.35
CA LEU A 645 1.67 -30.94 5.57
C LEU A 645 1.84 -30.11 4.29
N ILE A 646 2.88 -30.37 3.51
CA ILE A 646 3.11 -29.68 2.21
C ILE A 646 2.00 -30.02 1.22
N VAL A 647 1.72 -31.31 1.04
CA VAL A 647 0.69 -31.76 0.08
C VAL A 647 -0.71 -31.32 0.50
N SER A 648 -1.01 -31.34 1.81
CA SER A 648 -2.29 -30.88 2.36
C SER A 648 -2.47 -29.37 2.13
N ASN A 649 -1.43 -28.57 2.36
CA ASN A 649 -1.52 -27.10 2.20
C ASN A 649 -1.58 -26.68 0.71
N GLU A 650 -0.81 -27.32 -0.16
CA GLU A 650 -0.88 -27.10 -1.62
C GLU A 650 -2.25 -27.49 -2.18
N ARG A 651 -2.80 -28.63 -1.75
CA ARG A 651 -4.16 -29.04 -2.15
C ARG A 651 -5.24 -28.14 -1.58
N LEU A 652 -5.06 -27.63 -0.35
CA LEU A 652 -5.97 -26.65 0.25
C LEU A 652 -6.02 -25.36 -0.57
N LEU A 653 -4.88 -24.87 -1.07
CA LEU A 653 -4.82 -23.66 -1.90
C LEU A 653 -5.37 -23.90 -3.32
N SER A 654 -5.04 -25.05 -3.92
CA SER A 654 -5.48 -25.42 -5.27
C SER A 654 -6.99 -25.70 -5.35
N ASP A 655 -7.55 -26.47 -4.41
CA ASP A 655 -8.97 -26.88 -4.46
C ASP A 655 -9.95 -25.75 -4.09
N ASN A 656 -9.48 -24.68 -3.45
CA ASN A 656 -10.30 -23.52 -3.06
C ASN A 656 -10.19 -22.33 -4.04
N ASN A 657 -9.64 -22.52 -5.25
CA ASN A 657 -9.46 -21.47 -6.28
C ASN A 657 -8.70 -20.21 -5.78
N ALA A 658 -7.87 -20.35 -4.74
CA ALA A 658 -7.01 -19.29 -4.23
C ALA A 658 -5.64 -19.24 -4.94
N ASP A 659 -5.42 -20.13 -5.90
CA ASP A 659 -4.17 -20.22 -6.64
C ASP A 659 -4.15 -19.24 -7.81
N THR A 660 -3.76 -17.99 -7.54
CA THR A 660 -3.43 -16.98 -8.56
C THR A 660 -2.04 -17.20 -9.18
N GLY A 661 -1.40 -18.35 -8.93
CA GLY A 661 -0.02 -18.62 -9.35
C GLY A 661 1.04 -17.84 -8.56
N GLN A 662 0.67 -17.22 -7.44
CA GLN A 662 1.57 -16.48 -6.53
C GLN A 662 1.74 -17.12 -5.15
N PHE A 663 1.05 -18.23 -4.85
CA PHE A 663 0.92 -18.77 -3.49
C PHE A 663 1.38 -20.22 -3.30
N GLY A 664 1.92 -20.88 -4.34
CA GLY A 664 2.44 -22.27 -4.23
C GLY A 664 3.80 -22.37 -3.53
N PHE A 665 4.00 -23.44 -2.75
CA PHE A 665 5.22 -23.77 -1.98
C PHE A 665 6.49 -23.73 -2.85
N GLY A 666 6.37 -24.09 -4.13
CA GLY A 666 7.48 -24.07 -5.08
C GLY A 666 8.08 -22.68 -5.32
N GLN A 667 7.28 -21.61 -5.23
CA GLN A 667 7.77 -20.24 -5.42
C GLN A 667 8.38 -19.64 -4.14
N VAL A 668 7.86 -20.00 -2.95
CA VAL A 668 8.44 -19.63 -1.64
C VAL A 668 9.88 -20.14 -1.51
N LEU A 669 10.18 -21.30 -2.11
CA LEU A 669 11.53 -21.87 -2.19
C LEU A 669 12.48 -21.12 -3.12
N SER A 670 11.96 -20.55 -4.22
CA SER A 670 12.78 -20.04 -5.32
C SER A 670 13.56 -18.77 -4.97
N GLY A 671 13.11 -17.96 -4.00
CA GLY A 671 13.81 -16.78 -3.53
C GLY A 671 14.28 -15.82 -4.62
N SER A 672 13.71 -15.87 -5.83
CA SER A 672 14.07 -14.98 -6.93
C SER A 672 13.12 -13.80 -6.91
N THR A 673 13.60 -12.67 -6.42
CA THR A 673 13.24 -11.39 -7.02
C THR A 673 13.70 -11.46 -8.49
N GLY A 674 12.77 -11.67 -9.42
CA GLY A 674 13.16 -11.93 -10.80
C GLY A 674 12.02 -11.81 -11.80
N PHE A 675 12.00 -10.65 -12.48
CA PHE A 675 11.80 -10.52 -13.93
C PHE A 675 11.21 -11.75 -14.64
N GLY A 676 9.98 -11.58 -15.15
CA GLY A 676 9.30 -12.57 -15.96
C GLY A 676 10.14 -12.99 -17.16
N ARG A 677 10.59 -14.25 -17.13
CA ARG A 677 10.95 -14.99 -18.33
C ARG A 677 9.71 -15.78 -18.73
N VAL A 678 8.97 -15.23 -19.69
CA VAL A 678 7.87 -15.91 -20.38
C VAL A 678 8.44 -17.20 -20.98
N LYS A 679 7.98 -18.35 -20.49
CA LYS A 679 8.07 -19.60 -21.26
C LYS A 679 6.82 -19.68 -22.11
N ALA A 680 7.03 -19.67 -23.42
CA ALA A 680 6.05 -20.07 -24.40
C ALA A 680 5.63 -21.53 -24.15
N ASN A 681 4.33 -21.76 -24.20
CA ASN A 681 3.72 -22.88 -24.88
C ASN A 681 2.37 -22.41 -25.42
#